data_AF-A0A208XVN8-F1
#
_entry.id   AF-A0A208XVN8-F1
#
_cell.length_a   1.000
_cell.length_b   1.000
_cell.length_c   1.000
_cell.angle_alpha   90.00
_cell.angle_beta   90.00
_cell.angle_gamma   90.00
#
_symmetry.space_group_name_H-M   'P 1'
#
loop_
_entity.id
_entity.type
_entity.pdbx_description
1 polymer ?
#
loop_
_entity_poly.entity_id
_entity_poly.type
_entity_poly.pdbx_seq_one_letter_code
_entity_poly.pdbx_strand_id
1 'polypeptide(L)'
;MFAYAVVRNSRPLALVVAALSLAGCAQMPMDLGAGANQFFGSLFDPHAKFLQAVRDKDWDAAHDYYVAHQAPLDADPKYREPLQALAAGFNARSAAALQGSLSKLESLDPPLPVARWPEARRAIADARQALEGRPARVLVDRPGFRSPESKELGGRLETLAKAYDGHAMQAYADYPHTTADSPFFSAYPLALSTTQRAAVLRGALAGTRMDWRNIPADKLYGVFQDLAGGQADPALLAQLADAAARGVAEQRGWNTPLSPAQTLAIWPEVERAVPGAQPPFTVLVLGADSAAPSWSRLGREIRPVTAAALPSELDALARGGASHALVLAPTPIKVHEAEHLDVKSAKSRRVTGTREVRNPEYDRLQEQAREAERVYQQVQRDADNARMQSQQLMRNSSGFASALAVIGAAGSEMAVNMARDDMETARREANAARATKTEKIYENYEYAEVTVRHAAVQQVGAYAVDLRQRTFQKWLVPGEDARTSRFAMHVDGSDENAERLRASGASYAAPSATLVRSEQITAAMRAANASPASYPVDRLAAIMSTDLLEFDTRVREREAAIGRQNEAIRTAAAKFASQPKAPASPGSVPVAAETSGGSCPVTLAHLRSRFPDANALPGAELRNVRNQILSADVRETMRAVGAQGFSPQRGIDASLAQARQHDDVARDALATASAVDAAGITDETFAQQVNSGQLRVSDCSGIRNGSLCAAIAEKMGAIATRAMAAAMQCHLRAGTWPR
;
A
#
# COMPACT_ATOMS: atom_id res chain seq x y z
N MET A 1 -7.95 24.22 4.27
CA MET A 1 -7.60 25.43 3.50
C MET A 1 -6.58 24.99 2.44
N PHE A 2 -6.87 25.26 1.17
CA PHE A 2 -6.14 24.85 -0.06
C PHE A 2 -6.17 23.37 -0.47
N ALA A 3 -7.09 23.01 -1.38
CA ALA A 3 -6.80 22.62 -2.77
C ALA A 3 -8.03 21.93 -3.39
N TYR A 4 -8.85 22.72 -4.10
CA TYR A 4 -9.96 22.24 -4.95
C TYR A 4 -9.89 22.99 -6.28
N ALA A 5 -9.33 22.35 -7.30
CA ALA A 5 -9.34 22.69 -8.73
C ALA A 5 -8.61 21.51 -9.41
N VAL A 6 -9.09 20.78 -10.42
CA VAL A 6 -9.85 21.13 -11.62
C VAL A 6 -10.56 19.86 -12.11
N VAL A 7 -11.89 19.83 -12.18
CA VAL A 7 -12.63 19.11 -13.23
C VAL A 7 -13.83 19.99 -13.60
N ARG A 8 -13.74 20.61 -14.78
CA ARG A 8 -14.75 21.46 -15.40
C ARG A 8 -15.47 20.60 -16.45
N ASN A 9 -16.73 20.24 -16.21
CA ASN A 9 -17.83 20.22 -17.20
C ASN A 9 -19.08 19.51 -16.65
N SER A 10 -20.01 20.29 -16.09
CA SER A 10 -21.47 20.12 -16.23
C SER A 10 -22.20 21.17 -15.36
N ARG A 11 -22.77 22.19 -16.01
CA ARG A 11 -23.84 23.05 -15.47
C ARG A 11 -25.15 22.44 -16.01
N PRO A 12 -26.24 22.29 -15.23
CA PRO A 12 -26.83 23.36 -14.43
C PRO A 12 -27.39 22.91 -13.05
N LEU A 13 -26.95 23.53 -11.96
CA LEU A 13 -27.63 23.41 -10.65
C LEU A 13 -27.62 24.72 -9.83
N ALA A 14 -27.05 25.80 -10.37
CA ALA A 14 -26.87 27.07 -9.67
C ALA A 14 -28.06 28.05 -9.76
N LEU A 15 -29.20 27.64 -10.33
CA LEU A 15 -30.34 28.55 -10.58
C LEU A 15 -31.53 28.35 -9.64
N VAL A 16 -31.49 27.38 -8.72
CA VAL A 16 -32.61 27.08 -7.79
C VAL A 16 -32.44 27.71 -6.40
N VAL A 17 -31.23 28.09 -6.00
CA VAL A 17 -30.97 28.57 -4.63
C VAL A 17 -31.15 30.09 -4.47
N ALA A 18 -31.24 30.86 -5.56
CA ALA A 18 -31.41 32.32 -5.50
C ALA A 18 -32.88 32.80 -5.42
N ALA A 19 -33.87 31.90 -5.42
CA ALA A 19 -35.29 32.24 -5.46
C ALA A 19 -36.04 32.14 -4.11
N LEU A 20 -35.36 31.80 -3.01
CA LEU A 20 -36.01 31.56 -1.69
C LEU A 20 -35.63 32.55 -0.58
N SER A 21 -34.97 33.67 -0.89
CA SER A 21 -34.50 34.65 0.11
C SER A 21 -35.12 36.06 -0.01
N LEU A 22 -36.29 36.20 -0.62
CA LEU A 22 -37.01 37.49 -0.70
C LEU A 22 -38.47 37.35 -0.21
N ALA A 23 -38.65 37.06 1.07
CA ALA A 23 -39.90 37.31 1.77
C ALA A 23 -39.62 37.49 3.27
N GLY A 24 -39.47 38.75 3.71
CA GLY A 24 -39.39 39.06 5.13
C GLY A 24 -38.87 40.47 5.40
N CYS A 25 -39.79 41.39 5.66
CA CYS A 25 -39.75 42.45 6.70
C CYS A 25 -40.62 43.65 6.30
N ALA A 26 -41.82 43.71 6.85
CA ALA A 26 -42.55 44.97 7.05
C ALA A 26 -43.16 44.91 8.46
N GLN A 27 -42.58 45.68 9.38
CA GLN A 27 -43.11 45.91 10.73
C GLN A 27 -43.97 47.19 10.70
N MET A 28 -45.18 47.11 11.24
CA MET A 28 -45.96 48.26 11.69
C MET A 28 -46.22 48.10 13.20
N PRO A 29 -46.05 49.16 14.01
CA PRO A 29 -46.44 49.14 15.42
C PRO A 29 -47.92 49.52 15.54
N MET A 30 -48.73 48.65 16.16
CA MET A 30 -50.03 49.05 16.69
C MET A 30 -49.96 49.01 18.21
N ASP A 31 -50.28 50.16 18.80
CA ASP A 31 -50.46 50.37 20.23
C ASP A 31 -51.84 49.80 20.62
N LEU A 32 -51.85 48.73 21.42
CA LEU A 32 -53.05 48.10 21.94
C LEU A 32 -53.02 48.17 23.47
N GLY A 33 -54.00 48.89 24.01
CA GLY A 33 -54.13 49.22 25.42
C GLY A 33 -54.24 48.02 26.38
N ALA A 34 -54.18 48.35 27.67
CA ALA A 34 -53.94 47.50 28.84
C ALA A 34 -54.79 46.23 29.03
N GLY A 35 -55.78 45.93 28.17
CA GLY A 35 -56.50 44.64 28.15
C GLY A 35 -55.81 43.55 27.31
N ALA A 36 -54.90 43.91 26.41
CA ALA A 36 -54.18 42.97 25.54
C ALA A 36 -53.04 42.22 26.27
N ASN A 37 -52.53 42.76 27.37
CA ASN A 37 -51.39 42.17 28.09
C ASN A 37 -51.68 40.84 28.79
N GLN A 38 -52.94 40.52 29.13
CA GLN A 38 -53.29 39.20 29.68
C GLN A 38 -53.46 38.12 28.60
N PHE A 39 -53.95 38.47 27.41
CA PHE A 39 -54.10 37.51 26.30
C PHE A 39 -52.76 37.28 25.58
N PHE A 40 -52.00 38.35 25.29
CA PHE A 40 -50.67 38.24 24.68
C PHE A 40 -49.58 37.77 25.67
N GLY A 41 -49.69 38.06 26.96
CA GLY A 41 -48.79 37.51 27.98
C GLY A 41 -48.79 35.99 28.05
N SER A 42 -49.94 35.35 27.77
CA SER A 42 -50.04 33.88 27.67
C SER A 42 -49.57 33.29 26.34
N LEU A 43 -49.61 34.09 25.25
CA LEU A 43 -49.11 33.70 23.93
C LEU A 43 -47.59 33.87 23.79
N PHE A 44 -46.99 34.74 24.61
CA PHE A 44 -45.55 35.05 24.60
C PHE A 44 -44.77 34.54 25.80
N ASP A 45 -45.39 33.96 26.84
CA ASP A 45 -44.64 33.19 27.84
C ASP A 45 -44.14 31.91 27.15
N PRO A 46 -42.84 31.80 26.83
CA PRO A 46 -42.33 30.65 26.11
C PRO A 46 -42.63 29.35 26.87
N HIS A 47 -42.71 29.41 28.19
CA HIS A 47 -42.96 28.26 29.05
C HIS A 47 -44.44 27.85 29.11
N ALA A 48 -45.38 28.72 28.71
CA ALA A 48 -46.79 28.32 28.57
C ALA A 48 -46.95 27.22 27.52
N LYS A 49 -46.11 27.21 26.47
CA LYS A 49 -46.08 26.15 25.46
C LYS A 49 -45.65 24.80 26.04
N PHE A 50 -44.67 24.79 26.94
CA PHE A 50 -44.27 23.58 27.66
C PHE A 50 -45.40 23.02 28.51
N LEU A 51 -46.01 23.88 29.34
CA LEU A 51 -47.13 23.49 30.21
C LEU A 51 -48.32 22.98 29.40
N GLN A 52 -48.61 23.62 28.27
CA GLN A 52 -49.67 23.20 27.36
C GLN A 52 -49.36 21.85 26.71
N ALA A 53 -48.14 21.64 26.19
CA ALA A 53 -47.74 20.37 25.60
C ALA A 53 -47.80 19.20 26.62
N VAL A 54 -47.35 19.44 27.87
CA VAL A 54 -47.49 18.46 28.97
C VAL A 54 -48.95 18.17 29.28
N ARG A 55 -49.81 19.20 29.32
CA ARG A 55 -51.25 19.06 29.57
C ARG A 55 -51.96 18.27 28.46
N ASP A 56 -51.59 18.53 27.21
CA ASP A 56 -52.13 17.88 26.03
C ASP A 56 -51.56 16.47 25.83
N LYS A 57 -50.62 16.03 26.69
CA LYS A 57 -49.89 14.76 26.60
C LYS A 57 -49.08 14.62 25.30
N ASP A 58 -48.73 15.75 24.68
CA ASP A 58 -47.77 15.81 23.57
C ASP A 58 -46.35 15.76 24.13
N TRP A 59 -45.94 14.55 24.55
CA TRP A 59 -44.67 14.33 25.24
C TRP A 59 -43.47 14.70 24.38
N ASP A 60 -43.55 14.52 23.06
CA ASP A 60 -42.44 14.77 22.15
C ASP A 60 -42.23 16.29 22.00
N ALA A 61 -43.30 17.07 21.78
CA ALA A 61 -43.19 18.54 21.78
C ALA A 61 -42.76 19.12 23.13
N ALA A 62 -43.25 18.55 24.24
CA ALA A 62 -42.82 18.93 25.58
C ALA A 62 -41.34 18.61 25.84
N HIS A 63 -40.84 17.49 25.29
CA HIS A 63 -39.43 17.11 25.41
C HIS A 63 -38.51 18.02 24.60
N ASP A 64 -38.85 18.28 23.34
CA ASP A 64 -38.08 19.17 22.48
C ASP A 64 -37.94 20.56 23.12
N TYR A 65 -39.05 21.05 23.71
CA TYR A 65 -39.04 22.28 24.47
C TYR A 65 -38.13 22.18 25.70
N TYR A 66 -38.23 21.10 26.48
CA TYR A 66 -37.40 20.88 27.66
C TYR A 66 -35.91 20.83 27.32
N VAL A 67 -35.50 20.15 26.24
CA VAL A 67 -34.10 20.11 25.79
C VAL A 67 -33.60 21.50 25.45
N ALA A 68 -34.41 22.31 24.76
CA ALA A 68 -34.06 23.67 24.40
C ALA A 68 -33.98 24.63 25.62
N HIS A 69 -34.69 24.33 26.71
CA HIS A 69 -34.84 25.23 27.87
C HIS A 69 -34.59 24.53 29.21
N GLN A 70 -33.66 23.57 29.26
CA GLN A 70 -33.49 22.71 30.43
C GLN A 70 -33.19 23.49 31.72
N ALA A 71 -32.16 24.35 31.69
CA ALA A 71 -31.70 25.07 32.87
C ALA A 71 -32.79 25.94 33.56
N PRO A 72 -33.55 26.80 32.84
CA PRO A 72 -34.60 27.59 33.47
C PRO A 72 -35.79 26.74 33.96
N LEU A 73 -36.14 25.65 33.26
CA LEU A 73 -37.21 24.74 33.71
C LEU A 73 -36.81 23.98 34.98
N ASP A 74 -35.54 23.58 35.10
CA ASP A 74 -35.02 22.87 36.26
C ASP A 74 -34.87 23.74 37.50
N ALA A 75 -34.61 25.05 37.31
CA ALA A 75 -34.36 25.99 38.40
C ALA A 75 -35.66 26.48 39.08
N ASP A 76 -36.78 26.52 38.35
CA ASP A 76 -38.04 27.07 38.86
C ASP A 76 -38.94 25.96 39.44
N PRO A 77 -39.23 25.97 40.76
CA PRO A 77 -40.01 24.93 41.43
C PRO A 77 -41.39 24.68 40.83
N LYS A 78 -41.99 25.67 40.14
CA LYS A 78 -43.32 25.54 39.55
C LYS A 78 -43.38 24.53 38.41
N TYR A 79 -42.25 24.21 37.76
CA TYR A 79 -42.20 23.22 36.69
C TYR A 79 -41.94 21.79 37.20
N ARG A 80 -41.71 21.60 38.51
CA ARG A 80 -41.41 20.28 39.06
C ARG A 80 -42.49 19.24 38.77
N GLU A 81 -43.75 19.60 38.98
CA GLU A 81 -44.88 18.71 38.70
C GLU A 81 -45.06 18.45 37.18
N PRO A 82 -45.04 19.46 36.30
CA PRO A 82 -45.00 19.24 34.84
C PRO A 82 -43.85 18.35 34.36
N LEU A 83 -42.64 18.50 34.91
CA LEU A 83 -41.49 17.65 34.60
C LEU A 83 -41.69 16.22 35.08
N GLN A 84 -42.36 16.03 36.23
CA GLN A 84 -42.75 14.70 36.71
C GLN A 84 -43.79 14.05 35.79
N ALA A 85 -44.77 14.81 35.33
CA ALA A 85 -45.77 14.33 34.37
C ALA A 85 -45.15 13.95 33.02
N LEU A 86 -44.24 14.77 32.50
CA LEU A 86 -43.49 14.48 31.28
C LEU A 86 -42.65 13.21 31.42
N ALA A 87 -41.89 13.10 32.51
CA ALA A 87 -41.09 11.90 32.80
C ALA A 87 -41.97 10.65 32.95
N ALA A 88 -43.11 10.76 33.65
CA ALA A 88 -44.06 9.66 33.79
C ALA A 88 -44.63 9.20 32.44
N GLY A 89 -44.93 10.14 31.53
CA GLY A 89 -45.37 9.84 30.16
C GLY A 89 -44.35 9.01 29.37
N PHE A 90 -43.07 9.40 29.40
CA PHE A 90 -42.01 8.64 28.73
C PHE A 90 -41.68 7.32 29.40
N ASN A 91 -41.72 7.27 30.74
CA ASN A 91 -41.55 6.05 31.50
C ASN A 91 -42.66 5.04 31.15
N ALA A 92 -43.93 5.48 31.06
CA ALA A 92 -45.04 4.63 30.65
C ALA A 92 -44.87 4.07 29.24
N ARG A 93 -44.40 4.89 28.27
CA ARG A 93 -44.08 4.43 26.90
C ARG A 93 -42.98 3.36 26.87
N SER A 94 -42.02 3.43 27.80
CA SER A 94 -40.86 2.54 27.85
C SER A 94 -41.07 1.29 28.72
N ALA A 95 -42.09 1.29 29.60
CA ALA A 95 -42.27 0.28 30.65
C ALA A 95 -42.31 -1.16 30.12
N ALA A 96 -43.09 -1.43 29.07
CA ALA A 96 -43.22 -2.78 28.51
C ALA A 96 -41.89 -3.31 27.95
N ALA A 97 -41.11 -2.45 27.27
CA ALA A 97 -39.80 -2.81 26.73
C ALA A 97 -38.77 -3.07 27.84
N LEU A 98 -38.79 -2.25 28.90
CA LEU A 98 -37.95 -2.44 30.08
C LEU A 98 -38.30 -3.73 30.82
N GLN A 99 -39.57 -3.99 31.08
CA GLN A 99 -40.04 -5.20 31.76
C GLN A 99 -39.73 -6.48 30.95
N GLY A 100 -39.92 -6.43 29.63
CA GLY A 100 -39.57 -7.54 28.75
C GLY A 100 -38.06 -7.83 28.76
N SER A 101 -37.23 -6.79 28.83
CA SER A 101 -35.77 -6.94 28.95
C SER A 101 -35.36 -7.46 30.33
N LEU A 102 -36.03 -6.99 31.40
CA LEU A 102 -35.78 -7.44 32.77
C LEU A 102 -36.07 -8.94 32.91
N SER A 103 -37.22 -9.39 32.41
CA SER A 103 -37.63 -10.81 32.44
C SER A 103 -36.61 -11.71 31.72
N LYS A 104 -36.01 -11.24 30.61
CA LYS A 104 -34.93 -11.95 29.89
C LYS A 104 -33.62 -12.01 30.70
N LEU A 105 -33.33 -11.01 31.53
CA LEU A 105 -32.12 -11.01 32.37
C LEU A 105 -32.29 -11.82 33.66
N GLU A 106 -33.51 -11.94 34.17
CA GLU A 106 -33.83 -12.75 35.35
C GLU A 106 -33.63 -14.25 35.08
N SER A 107 -33.83 -14.70 33.85
CA SER A 107 -33.58 -16.09 33.45
C SER A 107 -32.10 -16.47 33.30
N LEU A 108 -31.19 -15.48 33.43
CA LEU A 108 -29.75 -15.69 33.36
C LEU A 108 -29.17 -15.82 34.77
N ASP A 109 -28.55 -16.96 35.06
CA ASP A 109 -27.82 -17.20 36.31
C ASP A 109 -26.39 -17.68 35.99
N PRO A 110 -25.38 -16.79 36.05
CA PRO A 110 -23.99 -17.18 35.81
C PRO A 110 -23.47 -18.14 36.90
N PRO A 111 -22.62 -19.13 36.55
CA PRO A 111 -22.08 -19.39 35.23
C PRO A 111 -23.05 -20.18 34.35
N LEU A 112 -23.27 -19.69 33.12
CA LEU A 112 -24.05 -20.40 32.10
C LEU A 112 -23.14 -21.32 31.27
N PRO A 113 -23.65 -22.47 30.77
CA PRO A 113 -22.94 -23.29 29.81
C PRO A 113 -22.69 -22.50 28.51
N VAL A 114 -21.57 -22.78 27.83
CA VAL A 114 -21.13 -22.07 26.61
C VAL A 114 -22.24 -22.00 25.54
N ALA A 115 -23.04 -23.07 25.41
CA ALA A 115 -24.17 -23.13 24.46
C ALA A 115 -25.24 -22.03 24.68
N ARG A 116 -25.37 -21.49 25.90
CA ARG A 116 -26.30 -20.41 26.24
C ARG A 116 -25.67 -19.01 26.21
N TRP A 117 -24.38 -18.88 25.94
CA TRP A 117 -23.72 -17.57 25.90
C TRP A 117 -24.28 -16.63 24.82
N PRO A 118 -24.64 -17.08 23.60
CA PRO A 118 -25.26 -16.21 22.60
C PRO A 118 -26.60 -15.61 23.06
N GLU A 119 -27.41 -16.40 23.76
CA GLU A 119 -28.68 -15.96 24.37
C GLU A 119 -28.42 -14.88 25.42
N ALA A 120 -27.49 -15.14 26.34
CA ALA A 120 -27.12 -14.20 27.40
C ALA A 120 -26.56 -12.88 26.83
N ARG A 121 -25.67 -12.97 25.84
CA ARG A 121 -25.10 -11.79 25.15
C ARG A 121 -26.19 -10.94 24.52
N ARG A 122 -27.16 -11.57 23.83
CA ARG A 122 -28.29 -10.89 23.22
C ARG A 122 -29.19 -10.23 24.26
N ALA A 123 -29.51 -10.92 25.35
CA ALA A 123 -30.33 -10.36 26.43
C ALA A 123 -29.65 -9.16 27.12
N ILE A 124 -28.34 -9.22 27.35
CA ILE A 124 -27.56 -8.09 27.89
C ILE A 124 -27.54 -6.92 26.90
N ALA A 125 -27.35 -7.18 25.61
CA ALA A 125 -27.37 -6.14 24.58
C ALA A 125 -28.75 -5.49 24.43
N ASP A 126 -29.83 -6.30 24.35
CA ASP A 126 -31.22 -5.85 24.31
C ASP A 126 -31.54 -4.95 25.52
N ALA A 127 -31.13 -5.35 26.72
CA ALA A 127 -31.37 -4.60 27.95
C ALA A 127 -30.61 -3.26 27.98
N ARG A 128 -29.36 -3.22 27.50
CA ARG A 128 -28.60 -1.97 27.35
C ARG A 128 -29.27 -1.06 26.34
N GLN A 129 -29.65 -1.59 25.18
CA GLN A 129 -30.38 -0.84 24.16
C GLN A 129 -31.72 -0.31 24.68
N ALA A 130 -32.45 -1.10 25.48
CA ALA A 130 -33.70 -0.68 26.10
C ALA A 130 -33.50 0.45 27.13
N LEU A 131 -32.37 0.50 27.84
CA LEU A 131 -32.05 1.62 28.74
C LEU A 131 -31.56 2.87 27.99
N GLU A 132 -30.72 2.68 26.97
CA GLU A 132 -30.07 3.75 26.22
C GLU A 132 -30.99 4.40 25.18
N GLY A 133 -31.87 3.62 24.55
CA GLY A 133 -32.81 4.04 23.51
C GLY A 133 -34.10 4.66 24.05
N ARG A 134 -34.18 4.96 25.35
CA ARG A 134 -35.38 5.60 25.92
C ARG A 134 -35.52 7.03 25.41
N PRO A 135 -36.73 7.44 25.01
CA PRO A 135 -37.01 8.84 24.72
C PRO A 135 -36.78 9.68 25.99
N ALA A 136 -36.34 10.92 25.81
CA ALA A 136 -36.06 11.86 26.89
C ALA A 136 -35.07 11.36 27.95
N ARG A 137 -34.08 10.55 27.57
CA ARG A 137 -33.05 9.98 28.46
C ARG A 137 -32.45 11.00 29.44
N VAL A 138 -32.17 12.22 28.97
CA VAL A 138 -31.63 13.33 29.80
C VAL A 138 -32.51 13.66 31.00
N LEU A 139 -33.84 13.59 30.86
CA LEU A 139 -34.79 13.82 31.95
C LEU A 139 -35.01 12.54 32.77
N VAL A 140 -35.32 11.41 32.11
CA VAL A 140 -35.74 10.17 32.82
C VAL A 140 -34.59 9.44 33.53
N ASP A 141 -33.32 9.72 33.22
CA ASP A 141 -32.18 9.16 33.96
C ASP A 141 -31.87 9.90 35.26
N ARG A 142 -32.44 11.10 35.47
CA ARG A 142 -32.17 11.91 36.66
C ARG A 142 -32.76 11.28 37.92
N PRO A 143 -32.07 11.41 39.07
CA PRO A 143 -32.64 10.99 40.36
C PRO A 143 -33.99 11.67 40.61
N GLY A 144 -35.02 10.88 40.93
CA GLY A 144 -36.40 11.36 41.16
C GLY A 144 -37.34 11.28 39.96
N PHE A 145 -36.82 11.14 38.73
CA PHE A 145 -37.63 10.95 37.51
C PHE A 145 -37.48 9.55 36.90
N ARG A 146 -36.52 8.76 37.39
CA ARG A 146 -36.27 7.38 36.94
C ARG A 146 -37.39 6.44 37.39
N SER A 147 -37.93 5.66 36.45
CA SER A 147 -38.94 4.64 36.77
C SER A 147 -38.36 3.50 37.61
N PRO A 148 -39.20 2.79 38.38
CA PRO A 148 -38.80 1.58 39.10
C PRO A 148 -38.16 0.53 38.19
N GLU A 149 -38.75 0.27 37.02
CA GLU A 149 -38.30 -0.74 36.05
C GLU A 149 -36.93 -0.38 35.47
N SER A 150 -36.69 0.89 35.18
CA SER A 150 -35.37 1.35 34.70
C SER A 150 -34.31 1.19 35.78
N LYS A 151 -34.64 1.52 37.04
CA LYS A 151 -33.73 1.36 38.17
C LYS A 151 -33.40 -0.11 38.41
N GLU A 152 -34.41 -0.97 38.36
CA GLU A 152 -34.28 -2.41 38.55
C GLU A 152 -33.48 -3.07 37.41
N LEU A 153 -33.80 -2.77 36.15
CA LEU A 153 -33.05 -3.26 34.99
C LEU A 153 -31.58 -2.83 35.03
N GLY A 154 -31.30 -1.57 35.39
CA GLY A 154 -29.94 -1.06 35.57
C GLY A 154 -29.19 -1.78 36.68
N GLY A 155 -29.82 -1.99 37.84
CA GLY A 155 -29.23 -2.73 38.96
C GLY A 155 -28.99 -4.21 38.63
N ARG A 156 -29.90 -4.84 37.90
CA ARG A 156 -29.76 -6.23 37.43
C ARG A 156 -28.61 -6.37 36.44
N LEU A 157 -28.47 -5.44 35.49
CA LEU A 157 -27.33 -5.39 34.55
C LEU A 157 -26.00 -5.23 35.29
N GLU A 158 -25.93 -4.36 36.28
CA GLU A 158 -24.72 -4.17 37.09
C GLU A 158 -24.36 -5.45 37.87
N THR A 159 -25.36 -6.09 38.48
CA THR A 159 -25.19 -7.34 39.23
C THR A 159 -24.72 -8.47 38.33
N LEU A 160 -25.34 -8.64 37.16
CA LEU A 160 -24.92 -9.63 36.16
C LEU A 160 -23.53 -9.33 35.61
N ALA A 161 -23.20 -8.06 35.34
CA ALA A 161 -21.87 -7.68 34.90
C ALA A 161 -20.80 -8.06 35.93
N LYS A 162 -21.03 -7.81 37.23
CA LYS A 162 -20.13 -8.23 38.31
C LYS A 162 -20.01 -9.75 38.40
N ALA A 163 -21.12 -10.49 38.27
CA ALA A 163 -21.11 -11.95 38.29
C ALA A 163 -20.29 -12.52 37.12
N TYR A 164 -20.55 -12.07 35.89
CA TYR A 164 -19.76 -12.48 34.72
C TYR A 164 -18.30 -12.05 34.83
N ASP A 165 -17.98 -10.86 35.33
CA ASP A 165 -16.58 -10.45 35.53
C ASP A 165 -15.86 -11.38 36.52
N GLY A 166 -16.49 -11.70 37.65
CA GLY A 166 -15.96 -12.63 38.65
C GLY A 166 -15.78 -14.08 38.14
N HIS A 167 -16.63 -14.52 37.21
CA HIS A 167 -16.54 -15.86 36.60
C HIS A 167 -15.67 -15.94 35.34
N ALA A 168 -15.24 -14.81 34.78
CA ALA A 168 -14.59 -14.78 33.47
C ALA A 168 -13.29 -15.60 33.43
N MET A 169 -12.51 -15.61 34.51
CA MET A 169 -11.28 -16.42 34.60
C MET A 169 -11.55 -17.93 34.57
N GLN A 170 -12.55 -18.41 35.31
CA GLN A 170 -12.92 -19.82 35.31
C GLN A 170 -13.55 -20.22 33.97
N ALA A 171 -14.46 -19.39 33.47
CA ALA A 171 -15.08 -19.58 32.16
C ALA A 171 -14.05 -19.63 31.03
N TYR A 172 -12.98 -18.81 31.11
CA TYR A 172 -11.88 -18.84 30.16
C TYR A 172 -11.10 -20.15 30.22
N ALA A 173 -10.83 -20.67 31.42
CA ALA A 173 -10.13 -21.95 31.58
C ALA A 173 -10.97 -23.14 31.06
N ASP A 174 -12.27 -23.13 31.29
CA ASP A 174 -13.19 -24.20 30.88
C ASP A 174 -13.65 -24.10 29.40
N TYR A 175 -13.31 -22.99 28.72
CA TYR A 175 -13.72 -22.77 27.34
C TYR A 175 -13.00 -23.73 26.39
N PRO A 176 -13.69 -24.38 25.44
CA PRO A 176 -13.07 -25.31 24.51
C PRO A 176 -12.33 -24.55 23.38
N HIS A 177 -11.20 -23.92 23.71
CA HIS A 177 -10.39 -23.10 22.78
C HIS A 177 -9.99 -23.79 21.48
N THR A 178 -9.95 -25.12 21.48
CA THR A 178 -9.55 -25.93 20.32
C THR A 178 -10.70 -26.27 19.38
N THR A 179 -11.90 -26.49 19.92
CA THR A 179 -13.08 -26.95 19.16
C THR A 179 -14.15 -25.87 18.98
N ALA A 180 -14.08 -24.75 19.68
CA ALA A 180 -15.02 -23.65 19.50
C ALA A 180 -14.81 -22.91 18.17
N ASP A 181 -15.92 -22.53 17.54
CA ASP A 181 -15.92 -21.77 16.28
C ASP A 181 -15.58 -20.28 16.47
N SER A 182 -15.59 -19.79 17.71
CA SER A 182 -15.36 -18.39 18.05
C SER A 182 -14.30 -18.24 19.14
N PRO A 183 -13.50 -17.15 19.12
CA PRO A 183 -12.62 -16.81 20.24
C PRO A 183 -13.41 -16.56 21.52
N PHE A 184 -12.81 -16.86 22.69
CA PHE A 184 -13.49 -16.74 23.98
C PHE A 184 -14.08 -15.35 24.20
N PHE A 185 -13.31 -14.28 24.01
CA PHE A 185 -13.78 -12.93 24.36
C PHE A 185 -14.84 -12.40 23.38
N SER A 186 -14.93 -13.02 22.21
CA SER A 186 -16.01 -12.79 21.25
C SER A 186 -17.26 -13.62 21.58
N ALA A 187 -17.11 -14.82 22.13
CA ALA A 187 -18.22 -15.66 22.55
C ALA A 187 -18.79 -15.26 23.93
N TYR A 188 -17.97 -14.69 24.81
CA TYR A 188 -18.30 -14.42 26.20
C TYR A 188 -19.49 -13.44 26.33
N PRO A 189 -20.47 -13.69 27.22
CA PRO A 189 -21.69 -12.87 27.30
C PRO A 189 -21.45 -11.40 27.63
N LEU A 190 -20.38 -11.11 28.38
CA LEU A 190 -20.01 -9.76 28.79
C LEU A 190 -18.85 -9.23 27.94
N ALA A 191 -19.03 -8.07 27.31
CA ALA A 191 -17.92 -7.36 26.67
C ALA A 191 -16.94 -6.82 27.73
N LEU A 192 -15.79 -7.49 27.87
CA LEU A 192 -14.73 -7.10 28.81
C LEU A 192 -13.84 -6.01 28.22
N SER A 193 -13.43 -5.05 29.06
CA SER A 193 -12.40 -4.05 28.71
C SER A 193 -11.04 -4.70 28.52
N THR A 194 -10.11 -4.05 27.83
CA THR A 194 -8.74 -4.55 27.61
C THR A 194 -8.04 -4.95 28.91
N THR A 195 -8.19 -4.14 29.97
CA THR A 195 -7.63 -4.42 31.30
C THR A 195 -8.24 -5.67 31.93
N GLN A 196 -9.55 -5.86 31.83
CA GLN A 196 -10.23 -7.07 32.32
C GLN A 196 -9.82 -8.31 31.54
N ARG A 197 -9.74 -8.23 30.20
CA ARG A 197 -9.25 -9.33 29.36
C ARG A 197 -7.84 -9.76 29.77
N ALA A 198 -6.94 -8.80 29.97
CA ALA A 198 -5.58 -9.06 30.43
C ALA A 198 -5.54 -9.68 31.84
N ALA A 199 -6.44 -9.28 32.74
CA ALA A 199 -6.56 -9.87 34.08
C ALA A 199 -7.05 -11.32 34.02
N VAL A 200 -8.08 -11.61 33.23
CA VAL A 200 -8.62 -12.96 32.98
C VAL A 200 -7.53 -13.89 32.45
N LEU A 201 -6.75 -13.43 31.46
CA LEU A 201 -5.66 -14.20 30.86
C LEU A 201 -4.53 -14.46 31.84
N ARG A 202 -4.05 -13.42 32.54
CA ARG A 202 -3.00 -13.59 33.56
C ARG A 202 -3.43 -14.54 34.67
N GLY A 203 -4.68 -14.43 35.12
CA GLY A 203 -5.24 -15.34 36.12
C GLY A 203 -5.33 -16.79 35.62
N ALA A 204 -5.80 -16.99 34.39
CA ALA A 204 -5.86 -18.31 33.77
C ALA A 204 -4.46 -18.93 33.55
N LEU A 205 -3.47 -18.12 33.16
CA LEU A 205 -2.07 -18.51 33.01
C LEU A 205 -1.44 -18.88 34.35
N ALA A 206 -1.58 -18.03 35.37
CA ALA A 206 -0.99 -18.23 36.69
C ALA A 206 -1.63 -19.40 37.45
N GLY A 207 -2.93 -19.65 37.24
CA GLY A 207 -3.67 -20.70 37.93
C GLY A 207 -3.40 -22.12 37.44
N THR A 208 -2.56 -22.32 36.41
CA THR A 208 -2.31 -23.64 35.75
C THR A 208 -3.57 -24.38 35.27
N ARG A 209 -4.72 -23.70 35.19
CA ARG A 209 -6.01 -24.34 34.87
C ARG A 209 -6.19 -24.61 33.38
N MET A 210 -5.44 -23.91 32.53
CA MET A 210 -5.44 -24.15 31.10
C MET A 210 -4.30 -25.09 30.74
N ASP A 211 -4.62 -26.27 30.22
CA ASP A 211 -3.62 -27.19 29.70
C ASP A 211 -3.17 -26.75 28.30
N TRP A 212 -2.33 -25.71 28.26
CA TRP A 212 -1.76 -25.15 27.03
C TRP A 212 -1.06 -26.21 26.17
N ARG A 213 -0.65 -27.33 26.77
CA ARG A 213 -0.09 -28.52 26.10
C ARG A 213 -0.99 -29.05 24.99
N ASN A 214 -2.30 -28.94 25.15
CA ASN A 214 -3.29 -29.51 24.22
C ASN A 214 -3.86 -28.50 23.22
N ILE A 215 -3.39 -27.24 23.20
CA ILE A 215 -3.88 -26.23 22.25
C ILE A 215 -2.99 -26.23 20.99
N PRO A 216 -3.51 -26.57 19.80
CA PRO A 216 -2.76 -26.51 18.56
C PRO A 216 -2.18 -25.11 18.29
N ALA A 217 -1.00 -25.02 17.66
CA ALA A 217 -0.31 -23.74 17.48
C ALA A 217 -1.06 -22.75 16.57
N ASP A 218 -1.87 -23.26 15.65
CA ASP A 218 -2.78 -22.49 14.81
C ASP A 218 -4.02 -21.97 15.58
N LYS A 219 -4.43 -22.69 16.64
CA LYS A 219 -5.53 -22.27 17.55
C LYS A 219 -5.08 -21.30 18.62
N LEU A 220 -3.80 -21.38 19.02
CA LEU A 220 -3.16 -20.38 19.85
C LEU A 220 -3.33 -18.98 19.23
N TYR A 221 -3.16 -18.84 17.92
CA TYR A 221 -3.35 -17.55 17.24
C TYR A 221 -4.72 -16.90 17.50
N GLY A 222 -5.81 -17.69 17.60
CA GLY A 222 -7.14 -17.18 17.94
C GLY A 222 -7.23 -16.65 19.37
N VAL A 223 -6.57 -17.32 20.32
CA VAL A 223 -6.39 -16.83 21.71
C VAL A 223 -5.60 -15.52 21.75
N PHE A 224 -4.66 -15.34 20.82
CA PHE A 224 -3.82 -14.15 20.70
C PHE A 224 -4.46 -12.98 19.96
N GLN A 225 -5.32 -13.22 18.97
CA GLN A 225 -6.10 -12.15 18.35
C GLN A 225 -6.99 -11.44 19.37
N ASP A 226 -7.51 -12.15 20.36
CA ASP A 226 -8.29 -11.55 21.46
C ASP A 226 -7.47 -10.58 22.34
N LEU A 227 -6.13 -10.71 22.33
CA LEU A 227 -5.16 -9.84 23.04
C LEU A 227 -4.70 -8.64 22.20
N ALA A 228 -4.76 -8.73 20.87
CA ALA A 228 -4.05 -7.85 19.93
C ALA A 228 -4.63 -6.43 19.77
N GLY A 229 -5.34 -5.91 20.77
CA GLY A 229 -5.64 -4.47 20.92
C GLY A 229 -4.40 -3.56 21.11
N GLY A 230 -3.20 -4.04 20.81
CA GLY A 230 -1.99 -3.24 20.61
C GLY A 230 -1.10 -2.97 21.81
N GLN A 231 -1.43 -3.42 23.02
CA GLN A 231 -0.66 -3.10 24.24
C GLN A 231 -0.56 -4.28 25.22
N ALA A 232 -0.16 -5.46 24.76
CA ALA A 232 0.17 -6.54 25.68
C ALA A 232 1.46 -6.19 26.45
N ASP A 233 1.40 -6.28 27.78
CA ASP A 233 2.56 -6.17 28.67
C ASP A 233 3.69 -7.12 28.20
N PRO A 234 4.95 -6.65 28.05
CA PRO A 234 6.08 -7.50 27.68
C PRO A 234 6.23 -8.77 28.53
N ALA A 235 5.87 -8.71 29.82
CA ALA A 235 5.92 -9.89 30.70
C ALA A 235 4.89 -10.94 30.28
N LEU A 236 3.68 -10.51 29.90
CA LEU A 236 2.63 -11.39 29.40
C LEU A 236 3.00 -11.99 28.03
N LEU A 237 3.56 -11.19 27.12
CA LEU A 237 4.07 -11.68 25.83
C LEU A 237 5.15 -12.75 26.02
N ALA A 238 6.05 -12.58 26.98
CA ALA A 238 7.09 -13.56 27.29
C ALA A 238 6.51 -14.89 27.83
N GLN A 239 5.56 -14.82 28.77
CA GLN A 239 4.87 -16.01 29.31
C GLN A 239 4.12 -16.78 28.21
N LEU A 240 3.47 -16.04 27.32
CA LEU A 240 2.71 -16.60 26.22
C LEU A 240 3.61 -17.21 25.14
N ALA A 241 4.72 -16.55 24.80
CA ALA A 241 5.70 -17.10 23.87
C ALA A 241 6.32 -18.40 24.41
N ASP A 242 6.58 -18.47 25.72
CA ASP A 242 7.07 -19.68 26.39
C ASP A 242 6.02 -20.81 26.39
N ALA A 243 4.74 -20.49 26.61
CA ALA A 243 3.65 -21.46 26.46
C ALA A 243 3.50 -21.97 25.03
N ALA A 244 3.54 -21.07 24.04
CA ALA A 244 3.51 -21.44 22.62
C ALA A 244 4.72 -22.29 22.22
N ALA A 245 5.92 -21.95 22.70
CA ALA A 245 7.13 -22.73 22.46
C ALA A 245 7.01 -24.17 22.98
N ARG A 246 6.46 -24.37 24.19
CA ARG A 246 6.16 -25.70 24.72
C ARG A 246 5.16 -26.47 23.88
N GLY A 247 4.04 -25.85 23.49
CA GLY A 247 3.01 -26.50 22.68
C GLY A 247 3.53 -26.94 21.30
N VAL A 248 4.33 -26.10 20.64
CA VAL A 248 4.97 -26.46 19.36
C VAL A 248 6.01 -27.57 19.55
N ALA A 249 6.79 -27.53 20.63
CA ALA A 249 7.76 -28.59 20.94
C ALA A 249 7.10 -29.95 21.14
N GLU A 250 6.01 -30.00 21.89
CA GLU A 250 5.24 -31.22 22.17
C GLU A 250 4.62 -31.80 20.90
N GLN A 251 4.04 -30.96 20.03
CA GLN A 251 3.55 -31.37 18.70
C GLN A 251 4.65 -32.00 17.84
N ARG A 252 5.90 -31.58 18.03
CA ARG A 252 7.08 -32.14 17.34
C ARG A 252 7.70 -33.33 18.07
N GLY A 253 7.13 -33.77 19.20
CA GLY A 253 7.67 -34.84 20.04
C GLY A 253 9.00 -34.48 20.70
N TRP A 254 9.26 -33.19 20.93
CA TRP A 254 10.49 -32.71 21.54
C TRP A 254 10.31 -32.55 23.05
N ASN A 255 11.28 -33.07 23.80
CA ASN A 255 11.30 -32.93 25.26
C ASN A 255 11.70 -31.50 25.65
N THR A 256 11.12 -31.01 26.75
CA THR A 256 11.52 -29.75 27.38
C THR A 256 12.48 -30.02 28.54
N PRO A 257 13.48 -29.15 28.82
CA PRO A 257 13.75 -27.88 28.15
C PRO A 257 14.29 -28.05 26.72
N LEU A 258 13.90 -27.14 25.82
CA LEU A 258 14.35 -27.15 24.43
C LEU A 258 15.82 -26.77 24.34
N SER A 259 16.55 -27.44 23.43
CA SER A 259 17.89 -27.00 23.05
C SER A 259 17.84 -25.61 22.38
N PRO A 260 18.96 -24.87 22.34
CA PRO A 260 19.02 -23.61 21.60
C PRO A 260 18.55 -23.73 20.14
N ALA A 261 18.97 -24.79 19.43
CA ALA A 261 18.57 -25.03 18.05
C ALA A 261 17.07 -25.30 17.91
N GLN A 262 16.50 -26.11 18.81
CA GLN A 262 15.07 -26.39 18.84
C GLN A 262 14.26 -25.12 19.09
N THR A 263 14.68 -24.30 20.06
CA THR A 263 14.04 -23.02 20.38
C THR A 263 14.03 -22.06 19.18
N LEU A 264 15.13 -21.93 18.43
CA LEU A 264 15.17 -21.12 17.20
C LEU A 264 14.34 -21.72 16.06
N ALA A 265 14.32 -23.05 15.95
CA ALA A 265 13.59 -23.73 14.88
C ALA A 265 12.07 -23.53 14.96
N ILE A 266 11.52 -23.44 16.18
CA ILE A 266 10.08 -23.20 16.41
C ILE A 266 9.73 -21.73 16.49
N TRP A 267 10.72 -20.83 16.64
CA TRP A 267 10.45 -19.42 16.88
C TRP A 267 9.52 -18.75 15.84
N PRO A 268 9.64 -19.01 14.52
CA PRO A 268 8.70 -18.43 13.55
C PRO A 268 7.24 -18.87 13.76
N GLU A 269 7.01 -20.07 14.30
CA GLU A 269 5.68 -20.56 14.64
C GLU A 269 5.19 -19.90 15.94
N VAL A 270 6.09 -19.71 16.90
CA VAL A 270 5.83 -18.95 18.14
C VAL A 270 5.51 -17.49 17.85
N GLU A 271 6.25 -16.81 16.97
CA GLU A 271 6.00 -15.42 16.57
C GLU A 271 4.70 -15.29 15.78
N ARG A 272 4.38 -16.28 14.93
CA ARG A 272 3.08 -16.32 14.25
C ARG A 272 1.94 -16.49 15.24
N ALA A 273 2.11 -17.34 16.26
CA ALA A 273 1.14 -17.53 17.32
C ALA A 273 1.03 -16.27 18.19
N VAL A 274 2.17 -15.68 18.57
CA VAL A 274 2.31 -14.54 19.50
C VAL A 274 2.99 -13.37 18.79
N PRO A 275 2.26 -12.59 17.96
CA PRO A 275 2.85 -11.44 17.27
C PRO A 275 3.49 -10.46 18.26
N GLY A 276 4.72 -10.04 17.96
CA GLY A 276 5.49 -9.16 18.83
C GLY A 276 6.25 -9.86 19.97
N ALA A 277 6.11 -11.18 20.13
CA ALA A 277 7.02 -11.95 20.96
C ALA A 277 8.45 -11.82 20.44
N GLN A 278 9.39 -11.63 21.36
CA GLN A 278 10.83 -11.56 21.06
C GLN A 278 11.50 -12.90 21.35
N PRO A 279 12.41 -13.40 20.49
CA PRO A 279 13.11 -14.65 20.74
C PRO A 279 13.82 -14.59 22.10
N PRO A 280 13.88 -15.71 22.86
CA PRO A 280 14.49 -15.72 24.20
C PRO A 280 16.03 -15.61 24.16
N PHE A 281 16.60 -15.31 22.99
CA PHE A 281 18.03 -15.16 22.79
C PHE A 281 18.44 -13.70 22.98
N THR A 282 19.53 -13.50 23.72
CA THR A 282 20.38 -12.33 23.51
C THR A 282 21.39 -12.67 22.42
N VAL A 283 21.48 -11.82 21.40
CA VAL A 283 22.43 -11.98 20.30
C VAL A 283 23.70 -11.21 20.62
N LEU A 284 24.82 -11.91 20.75
CA LEU A 284 26.14 -11.33 20.95
C LEU A 284 26.86 -11.29 19.60
N VAL A 285 27.17 -10.11 19.08
CA VAL A 285 27.87 -9.95 17.80
C VAL A 285 29.34 -9.63 18.07
N LEU A 286 30.23 -10.45 17.53
CA LEU A 286 31.67 -10.22 17.69
C LEU A 286 32.23 -9.31 16.60
N GLY A 287 32.99 -8.30 17.02
CA GLY A 287 33.59 -7.29 16.12
C GLY A 287 32.84 -5.96 16.19
N ALA A 288 33.59 -4.86 16.21
CA ALA A 288 33.06 -3.52 16.47
C ALA A 288 32.40 -2.89 15.22
N ASP A 289 31.36 -2.09 15.50
CA ASP A 289 30.82 -0.96 14.74
C ASP A 289 29.55 -1.10 13.90
N SER A 290 28.99 -2.29 13.67
CA SER A 290 27.59 -2.34 13.20
C SER A 290 26.88 -3.64 13.51
N ALA A 291 25.94 -3.59 14.45
CA ALA A 291 24.84 -4.55 14.43
C ALA A 291 24.11 -4.36 13.10
N ALA A 292 24.24 -5.32 12.19
CA ALA A 292 23.46 -5.32 10.96
C ALA A 292 21.97 -5.24 11.35
N PRO A 293 21.20 -4.22 10.89
CA PRO A 293 19.78 -4.10 11.23
C PRO A 293 18.99 -5.38 10.91
N SER A 294 19.46 -6.16 9.92
CA SER A 294 18.90 -7.45 9.50
C SER A 294 18.94 -8.55 10.58
N TRP A 295 19.80 -8.45 11.59
CA TRP A 295 19.92 -9.46 12.65
C TRP A 295 19.01 -9.20 13.86
N SER A 296 18.34 -8.04 13.93
CA SER A 296 17.44 -7.68 15.04
C SER A 296 16.33 -8.69 15.29
N ARG A 297 15.96 -9.47 14.27
CA ARG A 297 14.95 -10.53 14.36
C ARG A 297 15.45 -11.81 15.04
N LEU A 298 16.75 -11.97 15.26
CA LEU A 298 17.33 -13.19 15.84
C LEU A 298 17.28 -13.23 17.37
N GLY A 299 17.00 -12.11 18.04
CA GLY A 299 16.86 -12.08 19.49
C GLY A 299 16.29 -10.79 20.03
N ARG A 300 15.99 -10.80 21.33
CA ARG A 300 15.41 -9.66 22.05
C ARG A 300 16.32 -8.45 22.07
N GLU A 301 17.63 -8.69 22.06
CA GLU A 301 18.66 -7.67 22.21
C GLU A 301 19.89 -8.08 21.41
N ILE A 302 20.52 -7.12 20.72
CA ILE A 302 21.82 -7.30 20.07
C ILE A 302 22.86 -6.51 20.86
N ARG A 303 23.92 -7.19 21.30
CA ARG A 303 25.06 -6.57 21.98
C ARG A 303 26.33 -6.80 21.17
N PRO A 304 27.05 -5.73 20.76
CA PRO A 304 28.40 -5.89 20.26
C PRO A 304 29.33 -6.31 21.41
N VAL A 305 30.16 -7.32 21.18
CA VAL A 305 31.08 -7.88 22.19
C VAL A 305 32.45 -8.12 21.55
N THR A 306 33.52 -7.97 22.33
CA THR A 306 34.86 -8.36 21.88
C THR A 306 35.12 -9.83 22.22
N ALA A 307 35.98 -10.51 21.47
CA ALA A 307 36.32 -11.91 21.77
C ALA A 307 36.83 -12.09 23.21
N ALA A 308 37.53 -11.09 23.77
CA ALA A 308 38.02 -11.10 25.14
C ALA A 308 36.92 -10.93 26.20
N ALA A 309 35.88 -10.14 25.90
CA ALA A 309 34.75 -9.89 26.80
C ALA A 309 33.66 -10.98 26.73
N LEU A 310 33.68 -11.84 25.71
CA LEU A 310 32.65 -12.85 25.48
C LEU A 310 32.42 -13.78 26.69
N PRO A 311 33.43 -14.33 27.38
CA PRO A 311 33.20 -15.19 28.54
C PRO A 311 32.47 -14.46 29.68
N SER A 312 32.89 -13.23 30.01
CA SER A 312 32.27 -12.44 31.08
C SER A 312 30.83 -12.03 30.75
N GLU A 313 30.54 -11.76 29.48
CA GLU A 313 29.18 -11.44 29.01
C GLU A 313 28.25 -12.66 29.09
N LEU A 314 28.74 -13.85 28.67
CA LEU A 314 27.96 -15.09 28.81
C LEU A 314 27.66 -15.40 30.28
N ASP A 315 28.64 -15.23 31.17
CA ASP A 315 28.42 -15.40 32.61
C ASP A 315 27.46 -14.33 33.19
N ALA A 316 27.50 -13.10 32.69
CA ALA A 316 26.58 -12.03 33.10
C ALA A 316 25.13 -12.33 32.67
N LEU A 317 24.93 -12.81 31.43
CA LEU A 317 23.63 -13.24 30.94
C LEU A 317 23.08 -14.41 31.76
N ALA A 318 23.92 -15.41 32.08
CA ALA A 318 23.53 -16.54 32.91
C ALA A 318 23.09 -16.09 34.32
N ARG A 319 23.83 -15.18 34.96
CA ARG A 319 23.44 -14.59 36.26
C ARG A 319 22.15 -13.77 36.18
N GLY A 320 21.86 -13.16 35.03
CA GLY A 320 20.61 -12.46 34.74
C GLY A 320 19.42 -13.37 34.43
N GLY A 321 19.59 -14.70 34.46
CA GLY A 321 18.52 -15.67 34.21
C GLY A 321 18.29 -16.01 32.73
N ALA A 322 19.13 -15.52 31.81
CA ALA A 322 19.06 -15.94 30.42
C ALA A 322 19.41 -17.43 30.30
N SER A 323 18.61 -18.16 29.53
CA SER A 323 18.80 -19.60 29.33
C SER A 323 19.65 -19.91 28.10
N HIS A 324 19.60 -19.01 27.12
CA HIS A 324 20.26 -19.19 25.84
C HIS A 324 20.90 -17.87 25.38
N ALA A 325 22.00 -17.97 24.65
CA ALA A 325 22.60 -16.86 23.92
C ALA A 325 22.92 -17.30 22.49
N LEU A 326 22.87 -16.35 21.54
CA LEU A 326 23.31 -16.59 20.17
C LEU A 326 24.53 -15.73 19.90
N VAL A 327 25.70 -16.34 19.77
CA VAL A 327 26.92 -15.62 19.39
C VAL A 327 27.05 -15.65 17.87
N LEU A 328 27.18 -14.49 17.26
CA LEU A 328 27.45 -14.33 15.83
C LEU A 328 28.87 -13.79 15.67
N ALA A 329 29.70 -14.55 14.96
CA ALA A 329 31.04 -14.18 14.57
C ALA A 329 31.10 -13.98 13.06
N PRO A 330 30.75 -12.78 12.55
CA PRO A 330 30.98 -12.49 11.15
C PRO A 330 32.47 -12.49 10.86
N THR A 331 32.86 -13.20 9.81
CA THR A 331 34.17 -12.98 9.20
C THR A 331 34.14 -11.64 8.47
N PRO A 332 35.30 -10.97 8.30
CA PRO A 332 35.40 -9.83 7.40
C PRO A 332 34.86 -10.20 6.02
N ILE A 333 34.11 -9.28 5.40
CA ILE A 333 33.71 -9.45 4.00
C ILE A 333 34.98 -9.42 3.17
N LYS A 334 35.23 -10.50 2.44
CA LYS A 334 36.30 -10.55 1.45
C LYS A 334 35.67 -10.43 0.07
N VAL A 335 36.02 -9.36 -0.62
CA VAL A 335 35.59 -9.15 -2.01
C VAL A 335 36.58 -9.88 -2.90
N HIS A 336 36.12 -10.89 -3.61
CA HIS A 336 36.91 -11.49 -4.67
C HIS A 336 37.00 -10.50 -5.83
N GLU A 337 38.22 -10.27 -6.31
CA GLU A 337 38.42 -9.63 -7.60
C GLU A 337 37.76 -10.47 -8.70
N ALA A 338 36.96 -9.80 -9.53
CA ALA A 338 36.59 -10.14 -10.90
C ALA A 338 36.96 -11.56 -11.39
N GLU A 339 36.06 -12.54 -11.30
CA GLU A 339 36.14 -13.75 -12.13
C GLU A 339 35.75 -13.35 -13.56
N HIS A 340 36.69 -13.30 -14.50
CA HIS A 340 36.33 -13.12 -15.90
C HIS A 340 35.51 -14.34 -16.37
N LEU A 341 34.28 -14.10 -16.80
CA LEU A 341 33.37 -15.16 -17.26
C LEU A 341 33.47 -15.39 -18.77
N ASP A 342 33.61 -14.31 -19.54
CA ASP A 342 33.47 -14.37 -21.00
C ASP A 342 34.09 -13.13 -21.67
N VAL A 343 34.61 -13.32 -22.89
CA VAL A 343 35.07 -12.24 -23.78
C VAL A 343 34.46 -12.48 -25.16
N LYS A 344 33.57 -11.57 -25.59
CA LYS A 344 32.94 -11.65 -26.91
C LYS A 344 33.28 -10.44 -27.76
N SER A 345 33.38 -10.66 -29.07
CA SER A 345 33.38 -9.55 -30.02
C SER A 345 31.95 -9.00 -30.17
N ALA A 346 31.79 -7.70 -29.99
CA ALA A 346 30.55 -6.97 -30.19
C ALA A 346 30.76 -5.87 -31.23
N LYS A 347 29.73 -5.60 -32.03
CA LYS A 347 29.79 -4.58 -33.09
C LYS A 347 29.21 -3.27 -32.58
N SER A 348 29.88 -2.17 -32.89
CA SER A 348 29.35 -0.81 -32.71
C SER A 348 29.67 0.05 -33.93
N ARG A 349 29.28 1.32 -33.87
CA ARG A 349 29.45 2.30 -34.95
C ARG A 349 30.24 3.49 -34.45
N ARG A 350 31.29 3.85 -35.18
CA ARG A 350 32.11 5.03 -34.92
C ARG A 350 31.85 6.11 -35.96
N VAL A 351 31.96 7.37 -35.56
CA VAL A 351 31.78 8.51 -36.46
C VAL A 351 33.07 8.73 -37.23
N THR A 352 33.06 8.48 -38.54
CA THR A 352 34.23 8.69 -39.41
C THR A 352 34.23 10.03 -40.13
N GLY A 353 33.10 10.73 -40.09
CA GLY A 353 32.95 12.05 -40.66
C GLY A 353 31.53 12.57 -40.55
N THR A 354 31.26 13.67 -41.24
CA THR A 354 29.94 14.27 -41.33
C THR A 354 29.64 14.65 -42.77
N ARG A 355 28.39 14.51 -43.20
CA ARG A 355 27.89 15.02 -44.48
C ARG A 355 26.72 15.96 -44.24
N GLU A 356 26.62 17.01 -45.03
CA GLU A 356 25.41 17.83 -45.04
C GLU A 356 24.35 17.16 -45.89
N VAL A 357 23.16 16.99 -45.32
CA VAL A 357 22.02 16.36 -45.98
C VAL A 357 20.83 17.31 -45.85
N ARG A 358 19.98 17.35 -46.88
CA ARG A 358 18.76 18.15 -46.85
C ARG A 358 17.92 17.75 -45.65
N ASN A 359 17.47 18.73 -44.87
CA ASN A 359 16.66 18.50 -43.69
C ASN A 359 15.19 18.33 -44.08
N PRO A 360 14.59 17.13 -44.02
CA PRO A 360 13.19 16.94 -44.37
C PRO A 360 12.23 17.67 -43.43
N GLU A 361 12.65 17.97 -42.18
CA GLU A 361 11.84 18.77 -41.26
C GLU A 361 11.73 20.22 -41.70
N TYR A 362 12.76 20.76 -42.35
CA TYR A 362 12.69 22.10 -42.93
C TYR A 362 11.59 22.16 -43.99
N ASP A 363 11.56 21.20 -44.90
CA ASP A 363 10.52 21.13 -45.94
C ASP A 363 9.12 21.00 -45.32
N ARG A 364 8.97 20.16 -44.28
CA ARG A 364 7.70 19.99 -43.56
C ARG A 364 7.26 21.28 -42.85
N LEU A 365 8.16 21.95 -42.15
CA LEU A 365 7.85 23.19 -41.42
C LEU A 365 7.53 24.34 -42.39
N GLN A 366 8.21 24.40 -43.54
CA GLN A 366 7.88 25.35 -44.61
C GLN A 366 6.47 25.09 -45.18
N GLU A 367 6.08 23.82 -45.34
CA GLU A 367 4.73 23.47 -45.77
C GLU A 367 3.67 23.83 -44.71
N GLN A 368 3.94 23.55 -43.42
CA GLN A 368 3.07 23.92 -42.31
C GLN A 368 2.88 25.44 -42.19
N ALA A 369 3.96 26.22 -42.38
CA ALA A 369 3.86 27.68 -42.39
C ALA A 369 2.98 28.19 -43.55
N ARG A 370 3.12 27.60 -44.75
CA ARG A 370 2.27 27.94 -45.92
C ARG A 370 0.82 27.52 -45.72
N GLU A 371 0.57 26.41 -45.03
CA GLU A 371 -0.79 25.97 -44.69
C GLU A 371 -1.44 26.89 -43.66
N ALA A 372 -0.74 27.21 -42.57
CA ALA A 372 -1.22 28.14 -41.56
C ALA A 372 -1.50 29.53 -42.15
N GLU A 373 -0.67 30.00 -43.09
CA GLU A 373 -0.91 31.25 -43.83
C GLU A 373 -2.17 31.17 -44.72
N ARG A 374 -2.41 30.04 -45.40
CA ARG A 374 -3.64 29.82 -46.18
C ARG A 374 -4.89 29.82 -45.28
N VAL A 375 -4.82 29.17 -44.12
CA VAL A 375 -5.90 29.14 -43.13
C VAL A 375 -6.18 30.54 -42.60
N TYR A 376 -5.16 31.29 -42.21
CA TYR A 376 -5.30 32.68 -41.77
C TYR A 376 -5.96 33.56 -42.84
N GLN A 377 -5.51 33.49 -44.10
CA GLN A 377 -6.12 34.24 -45.21
C GLN A 377 -7.57 33.85 -45.47
N GLN A 378 -7.93 32.56 -45.30
CA GLN A 378 -9.30 32.11 -45.42
C GLN A 378 -10.18 32.65 -44.29
N VAL A 379 -9.74 32.50 -43.03
CA VAL A 379 -10.46 33.00 -41.85
C VAL A 379 -10.64 34.52 -41.92
N GLN A 380 -9.65 35.25 -42.43
CA GLN A 380 -9.75 36.68 -42.65
C GLN A 380 -10.82 37.04 -43.69
N ARG A 381 -10.86 36.35 -44.84
CA ARG A 381 -11.91 36.54 -45.85
C ARG A 381 -13.30 36.20 -45.31
N ASP A 382 -13.42 35.14 -44.52
CA ASP A 382 -14.69 34.74 -43.92
C ASP A 382 -15.16 35.77 -42.87
N ALA A 383 -14.24 36.33 -42.08
CA ALA A 383 -14.53 37.42 -41.15
C ALA A 383 -14.97 38.70 -41.87
N ASP A 384 -14.32 39.06 -42.98
CA ASP A 384 -14.69 40.22 -43.79
C ASP A 384 -16.04 40.02 -44.49
N ASN A 385 -16.32 38.82 -45.00
CA ASN A 385 -17.63 38.45 -45.54
C ASN A 385 -18.73 38.53 -44.48
N ALA A 386 -18.47 38.02 -43.28
CA ALA A 386 -19.41 38.11 -42.15
C ALA A 386 -19.66 39.56 -41.72
N ARG A 387 -18.64 40.43 -41.77
CA ARG A 387 -18.78 41.87 -41.55
C ARG A 387 -19.62 42.54 -42.63
N MET A 388 -19.41 42.22 -43.90
CA MET A 388 -20.23 42.75 -45.00
C MET A 388 -21.69 42.30 -44.89
N GLN A 389 -21.91 41.02 -44.55
CA GLN A 389 -23.26 40.47 -44.37
C GLN A 389 -23.98 41.09 -43.16
N SER A 390 -23.28 41.29 -42.04
CA SER A 390 -23.86 41.97 -40.87
C SER A 390 -24.16 43.44 -41.15
N GLN A 391 -23.32 44.14 -41.93
CA GLN A 391 -23.60 45.50 -42.39
C GLN A 391 -24.81 45.59 -43.33
N GLN A 392 -25.01 44.60 -44.22
CA GLN A 392 -26.20 44.52 -45.06
C GLN A 392 -27.47 44.26 -44.25
N LEU A 393 -27.41 43.37 -43.26
CA LEU A 393 -28.52 43.10 -42.34
C LEU A 393 -28.86 44.31 -41.46
N MET A 394 -27.86 45.09 -41.05
CA MET A 394 -28.06 46.34 -40.31
C MET A 394 -28.71 47.45 -41.16
N ARG A 395 -28.48 47.47 -42.48
CA ARG A 395 -29.13 48.44 -43.38
C ARG A 395 -30.59 48.09 -43.69
N ASN A 396 -30.97 46.82 -43.61
CA ASN A 396 -32.29 46.34 -44.04
C ASN A 396 -33.26 45.97 -42.90
N SER A 397 -32.86 46.05 -41.62
CA SER A 397 -33.74 45.69 -40.49
C SER A 397 -33.91 46.82 -39.48
N SER A 398 -35.13 47.33 -39.34
CA SER A 398 -35.55 48.24 -38.27
C SER A 398 -36.26 47.44 -37.16
N GLY A 399 -35.50 46.98 -36.17
CA GLY A 399 -36.02 46.39 -34.93
C GLY A 399 -35.46 45.00 -34.60
N PHE A 400 -35.03 44.83 -33.33
CA PHE A 400 -34.55 43.65 -32.57
C PHE A 400 -33.57 42.62 -33.22
N ALA A 401 -33.48 42.52 -34.56
CA ALA A 401 -32.53 41.68 -35.29
C ALA A 401 -31.10 42.23 -35.30
N SER A 402 -30.90 43.52 -35.00
CA SER A 402 -29.58 44.16 -34.90
C SER A 402 -28.76 43.66 -33.69
N ALA A 403 -29.41 43.17 -32.62
CA ALA A 403 -28.72 42.68 -31.43
C ALA A 403 -28.03 41.32 -31.64
N LEU A 404 -28.54 40.46 -32.53
CA LEU A 404 -27.93 39.16 -32.86
C LEU A 404 -26.75 39.28 -33.84
N ALA A 405 -26.73 40.31 -34.69
CA ALA A 405 -25.65 40.57 -35.64
C ALA A 405 -24.33 40.99 -34.94
N VAL A 406 -24.41 41.64 -33.78
CA VAL A 406 -23.24 42.07 -32.99
C VAL A 406 -22.52 40.88 -32.33
N ILE A 407 -23.25 39.81 -31.96
CA ILE A 407 -22.65 38.61 -31.36
C ILE A 407 -21.87 37.79 -32.40
N GLY A 408 -22.33 37.76 -33.66
CA GLY A 408 -21.59 37.10 -34.75
C GLY A 408 -20.28 37.79 -35.13
N ALA A 409 -20.20 39.13 -34.99
CA ALA A 409 -19.00 39.89 -35.30
C ALA A 409 -17.88 39.73 -34.25
N ALA A 410 -18.22 39.49 -32.99
CA ALA A 410 -17.24 39.25 -31.94
C ALA A 410 -16.55 37.88 -32.06
N GLY A 411 -17.25 36.87 -32.60
CA GLY A 411 -16.71 35.53 -32.81
C GLY A 411 -15.67 35.47 -33.95
N SER A 412 -15.85 36.27 -35.01
CA SER A 412 -14.92 36.27 -36.15
C SER A 412 -13.58 36.92 -35.84
N GLU A 413 -13.54 37.95 -34.98
CA GLU A 413 -12.28 38.57 -34.56
C GLU A 413 -11.40 37.64 -33.72
N MET A 414 -12.02 36.83 -32.85
CA MET A 414 -11.29 35.84 -32.06
C MET A 414 -10.69 34.73 -32.95
N ALA A 415 -11.44 34.26 -33.95
CA ALA A 415 -10.95 33.28 -34.91
C ALA A 415 -9.77 33.81 -35.75
N VAL A 416 -9.83 35.08 -36.18
CA VAL A 416 -8.73 35.73 -36.91
C VAL A 416 -7.47 35.84 -36.04
N ASN A 417 -7.61 36.22 -34.77
CA ASN A 417 -6.47 36.33 -33.85
C ASN A 417 -5.81 34.96 -33.58
N MET A 418 -6.60 33.90 -33.36
CA MET A 418 -6.06 32.55 -33.20
C MET A 418 -5.33 32.05 -34.45
N ALA A 419 -5.94 32.21 -35.63
CA ALA A 419 -5.31 31.81 -36.89
C ALA A 419 -4.03 32.61 -37.19
N ARG A 420 -3.97 33.87 -36.74
CA ARG A 420 -2.76 34.69 -36.82
C ARG A 420 -1.64 34.17 -35.93
N ASP A 421 -1.93 33.85 -34.67
CA ASP A 421 -0.95 33.34 -33.72
C ASP A 421 -0.39 31.98 -34.19
N ASP A 422 -1.23 31.11 -34.75
CA ASP A 422 -0.83 29.83 -35.34
C ASP A 422 0.09 30.04 -36.56
N MET A 423 -0.26 30.97 -37.45
CA MET A 423 0.59 31.33 -38.60
C MET A 423 1.94 31.91 -38.15
N GLU A 424 1.95 32.84 -37.19
CA GLU A 424 3.19 33.45 -36.69
C GLU A 424 4.10 32.41 -35.99
N THR A 425 3.50 31.44 -35.29
CA THR A 425 4.24 30.33 -34.66
C THR A 425 4.83 29.38 -35.70
N ALA A 426 4.02 28.91 -36.65
CA ALA A 426 4.50 28.04 -37.73
C ALA A 426 5.61 28.72 -38.56
N ARG A 427 5.49 30.03 -38.82
CA ARG A 427 6.52 30.81 -39.53
C ARG A 427 7.81 30.95 -38.74
N ARG A 428 7.73 31.14 -37.41
CA ARG A 428 8.93 31.18 -36.54
C ARG A 428 9.65 29.84 -36.54
N GLU A 429 8.92 28.73 -36.42
CA GLU A 429 9.51 27.38 -36.46
C GLU A 429 10.15 27.07 -37.81
N ALA A 430 9.47 27.44 -38.92
CA ALA A 430 10.00 27.26 -40.27
C ALA A 430 11.26 28.10 -40.56
N ASN A 431 11.36 29.30 -39.98
CA ASN A 431 12.53 30.16 -40.10
C ASN A 431 13.69 29.71 -39.19
N ALA A 432 13.39 29.08 -38.05
CA ALA A 432 14.40 28.54 -37.14
C ALA A 432 15.02 27.24 -37.67
N ALA A 433 14.29 26.48 -38.48
CA ALA A 433 14.78 25.27 -39.11
C ALA A 433 15.83 25.58 -40.20
N ARG A 434 16.95 24.86 -40.18
CA ARG A 434 17.98 24.93 -41.23
C ARG A 434 17.62 24.01 -42.40
N ALA A 435 17.88 24.47 -43.63
CA ALA A 435 17.63 23.71 -44.86
C ALA A 435 18.49 22.44 -44.98
N THR A 436 19.68 22.45 -44.38
CA THR A 436 20.57 21.30 -44.28
C THR A 436 20.80 20.94 -42.82
N LYS A 437 20.92 19.63 -42.56
CA LYS A 437 21.37 19.09 -41.27
C LYS A 437 22.64 18.28 -41.50
N THR A 438 23.55 18.37 -40.55
CA THR A 438 24.79 17.59 -40.56
C THR A 438 24.48 16.18 -40.07
N GLU A 439 24.52 15.20 -40.97
CA GLU A 439 24.43 13.78 -40.62
C GLU A 439 25.82 13.21 -40.41
N LYS A 440 26.00 12.45 -39.32
CA LYS A 440 27.23 11.70 -39.06
C LYS A 440 27.34 10.52 -40.02
N ILE A 441 28.53 10.29 -40.57
CA ILE A 441 28.85 9.08 -41.33
C ILE A 441 29.42 8.08 -40.34
N TYR A 442 28.85 6.88 -40.33
CA TYR A 442 29.22 5.82 -39.41
C TYR A 442 29.95 4.69 -40.12
N GLU A 443 31.00 4.17 -39.49
CA GLU A 443 31.66 2.93 -39.86
C GLU A 443 31.45 1.89 -38.76
N ASN A 444 31.14 0.65 -39.15
CA ASN A 444 31.04 -0.45 -38.20
C ASN A 444 32.45 -0.85 -37.75
N TYR A 445 32.62 -1.04 -36.45
CA TYR A 445 33.84 -1.61 -35.87
C TYR A 445 33.47 -2.63 -34.79
N GLU A 446 34.44 -3.46 -34.43
CA GLU A 446 34.31 -4.46 -33.36
C GLU A 446 35.06 -3.99 -32.11
N TYR A 447 34.46 -4.22 -30.95
CA TYR A 447 35.04 -4.00 -29.63
C TYR A 447 34.88 -5.28 -28.80
N ALA A 448 35.69 -5.42 -27.75
CA ALA A 448 35.61 -6.59 -26.88
C ALA A 448 34.65 -6.31 -25.72
N GLU A 449 33.58 -7.08 -25.59
CA GLU A 449 32.72 -7.09 -24.40
C GLU A 449 33.24 -8.15 -23.43
N VAL A 450 33.76 -7.71 -22.29
CA VAL A 450 34.28 -8.55 -21.22
C VAL A 450 33.23 -8.64 -20.11
N THR A 451 32.76 -9.85 -19.85
CA THR A 451 31.85 -10.14 -18.75
C THR A 451 32.66 -10.56 -17.53
N VAL A 452 32.44 -9.88 -16.41
CA VAL A 452 33.17 -10.08 -15.15
C VAL A 452 32.18 -10.35 -14.03
N ARG A 453 32.42 -11.40 -13.26
CA ARG A 453 31.68 -11.70 -12.04
C ARG A 453 32.47 -11.21 -10.83
N HIS A 454 31.95 -10.21 -10.14
CA HIS A 454 32.45 -9.80 -8.84
C HIS A 454 31.69 -10.58 -7.77
N ALA A 455 32.39 -11.30 -6.89
CA ALA A 455 31.76 -12.04 -5.80
C ALA A 455 32.29 -11.53 -4.46
N ALA A 456 31.41 -11.04 -3.61
CA ALA A 456 31.73 -10.79 -2.22
C ALA A 456 31.34 -12.02 -1.42
N VAL A 457 32.25 -12.51 -0.59
CA VAL A 457 31.99 -13.64 0.30
C VAL A 457 32.15 -13.22 1.74
N GLN A 458 31.23 -13.72 2.56
CA GLN A 458 31.25 -13.62 4.00
C GLN A 458 30.89 -14.99 4.55
N GLN A 459 31.42 -15.30 5.72
CA GLN A 459 30.96 -16.43 6.50
C GLN A 459 30.56 -15.91 7.87
N VAL A 460 29.43 -16.36 8.39
CA VAL A 460 29.06 -16.08 9.77
C VAL A 460 29.12 -17.38 10.54
N GLY A 461 30.01 -17.44 11.54
CA GLY A 461 29.93 -18.46 12.56
C GLY A 461 28.77 -18.13 13.50
N ALA A 462 27.74 -18.95 13.53
CA ALA A 462 26.64 -18.85 14.48
C ALA A 462 26.83 -19.90 15.58
N TYR A 463 26.83 -19.49 16.84
CA TYR A 463 27.03 -20.35 17.99
C TYR A 463 25.86 -20.18 18.95
N ALA A 464 25.01 -21.19 19.04
CA ALA A 464 23.89 -21.16 19.98
C ALA A 464 24.34 -21.80 21.29
N VAL A 465 24.42 -20.98 22.31
CA VAL A 465 24.97 -21.32 23.63
C VAL A 465 23.81 -21.66 24.57
N ASP A 466 23.85 -22.83 25.17
CA ASP A 466 23.05 -23.19 26.33
C ASP A 466 23.80 -22.74 27.59
N LEU A 467 23.30 -21.68 28.22
CA LEU A 467 23.93 -21.09 29.39
C LEU A 467 23.76 -21.96 30.64
N ARG A 468 22.78 -22.87 30.66
CA ARG A 468 22.51 -23.77 31.79
C ARG A 468 23.47 -24.95 31.76
N GLN A 469 23.66 -25.54 30.59
CA GLN A 469 24.55 -26.68 30.38
C GLN A 469 26.01 -26.28 30.16
N ARG A 470 26.29 -24.99 29.94
CA ARG A 470 27.59 -24.45 29.51
C ARG A 470 28.13 -25.18 28.28
N THR A 471 27.23 -25.43 27.34
CA THR A 471 27.58 -26.03 26.04
C THR A 471 27.10 -25.16 24.88
N PHE A 472 27.66 -25.36 23.70
CA PHE A 472 27.20 -24.69 22.49
C PHE A 472 27.14 -25.62 21.29
N GLN A 473 26.29 -25.25 20.35
CA GLN A 473 26.22 -25.82 19.02
C GLN A 473 26.68 -24.76 18.01
N LYS A 474 27.29 -25.19 16.91
CA LYS A 474 27.92 -24.32 15.93
C LYS A 474 27.36 -24.55 14.54
N TRP A 475 27.20 -23.47 13.80
CA TRP A 475 26.86 -23.45 12.38
C TRP A 475 27.77 -22.49 11.64
N LEU A 476 28.15 -22.89 10.44
CA LEU A 476 28.91 -22.07 9.51
C LEU A 476 27.98 -21.66 8.38
N VAL A 477 27.62 -20.38 8.34
CA VAL A 477 26.63 -19.85 7.40
C VAL A 477 27.36 -19.06 6.32
N PRO A 478 27.48 -19.58 5.09
CA PRO A 478 28.07 -18.84 3.99
C PRO A 478 27.10 -17.78 3.47
N GLY A 479 27.63 -16.61 3.15
CA GLY A 479 26.96 -15.56 2.40
C GLY A 479 27.80 -15.21 1.17
N GLU A 480 27.18 -15.26 0.00
CA GLU A 480 27.81 -14.84 -1.26
C GLU A 480 26.88 -13.85 -1.96
N ASP A 481 27.38 -12.66 -2.30
CA ASP A 481 26.75 -11.76 -3.27
C ASP A 481 27.62 -11.72 -4.51
N ALA A 482 27.12 -12.31 -5.59
CA ALA A 482 27.80 -12.35 -6.87
C ALA A 482 27.05 -11.49 -7.89
N ARG A 483 27.75 -10.56 -8.52
CA ARG A 483 27.22 -9.69 -9.56
C ARG A 483 28.05 -9.79 -10.81
N THR A 484 27.36 -9.82 -11.94
CA THR A 484 27.99 -9.83 -13.25
C THR A 484 27.94 -8.43 -13.86
N SER A 485 29.11 -7.86 -14.09
CA SER A 485 29.32 -6.59 -14.78
C SER A 485 29.82 -6.86 -16.20
N ARG A 486 29.49 -5.98 -17.14
CA ARG A 486 30.01 -6.04 -18.50
C ARG A 486 30.82 -4.80 -18.78
N PHE A 487 32.01 -4.99 -19.34
CA PHE A 487 32.95 -3.95 -19.67
C PHE A 487 33.18 -3.96 -21.17
N ALA A 488 32.99 -2.82 -21.82
CA ALA A 488 33.39 -2.65 -23.19
C ALA A 488 34.86 -2.18 -23.24
N MET A 489 35.74 -3.04 -23.75
CA MET A 489 37.15 -2.75 -23.99
C MET A 489 37.37 -2.39 -25.47
N HIS A 490 38.36 -1.54 -25.73
CA HIS A 490 38.69 -1.06 -27.09
C HIS A 490 37.56 -0.27 -27.77
N VAL A 491 36.69 0.39 -27.01
CA VAL A 491 35.66 1.29 -27.53
C VAL A 491 36.32 2.52 -28.14
N ASP A 492 36.05 2.78 -29.42
CA ASP A 492 36.59 3.92 -30.16
C ASP A 492 36.12 5.25 -29.53
N GLY A 493 37.00 6.25 -29.44
CA GLY A 493 36.67 7.57 -28.89
C GLY A 493 35.59 8.31 -29.69
N SER A 494 35.47 8.00 -30.98
CA SER A 494 34.50 8.59 -31.91
C SER A 494 33.16 7.83 -31.96
N ASP A 495 32.99 6.77 -31.18
CA ASP A 495 31.71 6.10 -31.00
C ASP A 495 30.74 7.02 -30.23
N GLU A 496 29.55 7.24 -30.77
CA GLU A 496 28.54 8.10 -30.13
C GLU A 496 28.04 7.53 -28.79
N ASN A 497 28.19 6.22 -28.60
CA ASN A 497 27.85 5.53 -27.37
C ASN A 497 29.08 5.29 -26.49
N ALA A 498 30.25 5.88 -26.82
CA ALA A 498 31.50 5.54 -26.15
C ALA A 498 31.42 5.72 -24.63
N GLU A 499 30.83 6.82 -24.16
CA GLU A 499 30.62 7.07 -22.74
C GLU A 499 29.68 6.05 -22.11
N ARG A 500 28.57 5.70 -22.78
CA ARG A 500 27.62 4.70 -22.28
C ARG A 500 28.25 3.31 -22.21
N LEU A 501 29.00 2.92 -23.24
CA LEU A 501 29.71 1.65 -23.31
C LEU A 501 30.79 1.56 -22.23
N ARG A 502 31.53 2.65 -21.97
CA ARG A 502 32.51 2.71 -20.86
C ARG A 502 31.85 2.75 -19.49
N ALA A 503 30.74 3.48 -19.34
CA ALA A 503 29.99 3.61 -18.09
C ALA A 503 29.27 2.32 -17.69
N SER A 504 28.95 1.42 -18.64
CA SER A 504 28.33 0.13 -18.35
C SER A 504 29.14 -0.76 -17.39
N GLY A 505 30.45 -0.50 -17.25
CA GLY A 505 31.33 -1.17 -16.28
C GLY A 505 31.58 -0.43 -14.95
N ALA A 506 31.21 0.85 -14.84
CA ALA A 506 31.66 1.70 -13.72
C ALA A 506 30.79 1.60 -12.45
N SER A 507 29.65 0.92 -12.51
CA SER A 507 28.71 0.83 -11.38
C SER A 507 28.93 -0.44 -10.55
N TYR A 508 30.10 -0.60 -9.95
CA TYR A 508 30.23 -1.51 -8.80
C TYR A 508 29.87 -0.74 -7.54
N ALA A 509 28.61 -0.81 -7.12
CA ALA A 509 28.28 -0.47 -5.75
C ALA A 509 28.94 -1.54 -4.87
N ALA A 510 29.78 -1.10 -3.92
CA ALA A 510 30.34 -2.00 -2.93
C ALA A 510 29.20 -2.83 -2.30
N PRO A 511 29.41 -4.15 -2.10
CA PRO A 511 28.40 -5.01 -1.50
C PRO A 511 27.98 -4.41 -0.16
N SER A 512 26.70 -4.60 0.20
CA SER A 512 26.22 -4.16 1.51
C SER A 512 27.11 -4.72 2.62
N ALA A 513 27.28 -3.97 3.71
CA ALA A 513 28.12 -4.32 4.85
C ALA A 513 27.75 -5.65 5.55
N THR A 514 26.67 -6.32 5.12
CA THR A 514 26.28 -7.64 5.59
C THR A 514 25.73 -8.45 4.42
N LEU A 515 26.33 -9.60 4.14
CA LEU A 515 25.89 -10.54 3.11
C LEU A 515 24.97 -11.63 3.68
N VAL A 516 25.24 -12.04 4.93
CA VAL A 516 24.45 -13.09 5.60
C VAL A 516 23.23 -12.49 6.29
N ARG A 517 22.04 -12.89 5.85
CA ARG A 517 20.76 -12.46 6.43
C ARG A 517 20.31 -13.36 7.58
N SER A 518 19.44 -12.86 8.44
CA SER A 518 18.89 -13.62 9.57
C SER A 518 18.12 -14.86 9.12
N GLU A 519 17.47 -14.82 7.95
CA GLU A 519 16.77 -15.97 7.39
C GLU A 519 17.74 -17.11 7.03
N GLN A 520 18.94 -16.79 6.52
CA GLN A 520 19.96 -17.79 6.19
C GLN A 520 20.53 -18.45 7.44
N ILE A 521 20.77 -17.67 8.50
CA ILE A 521 21.21 -18.20 9.80
C ILE A 521 20.13 -19.14 10.34
N THR A 522 18.88 -18.71 10.36
CA THR A 522 17.77 -19.52 10.85
C THR A 522 17.60 -20.80 10.02
N ALA A 523 17.73 -20.73 8.69
CA ALA A 523 17.64 -21.89 7.81
C ALA A 523 18.77 -22.91 8.06
N ALA A 524 20.02 -22.44 8.20
CA ALA A 524 21.16 -23.29 8.49
C ALA A 524 20.99 -24.03 9.83
N MET A 525 20.45 -23.35 10.83
CA MET A 525 20.18 -23.94 12.14
C MET A 525 19.05 -24.98 12.09
N ARG A 526 17.97 -24.71 11.34
CA ARG A 526 16.87 -25.68 11.14
C ARG A 526 17.34 -26.94 10.41
N ALA A 527 18.15 -26.79 9.36
CA ALA A 527 18.65 -27.91 8.57
C ALA A 527 19.51 -28.88 9.39
N ALA A 528 20.20 -28.37 10.41
CA ALA A 528 21.12 -29.12 11.24
C ALA A 528 20.48 -29.83 12.44
N ASN A 529 19.14 -29.86 12.56
CA ASN A 529 18.43 -30.55 13.64
C ASN A 529 18.73 -32.07 13.76
N ALA A 530 19.51 -32.65 12.83
CA ALA A 530 19.95 -34.04 12.83
C ALA A 530 21.19 -34.33 13.74
N SER A 531 21.37 -33.60 14.84
CA SER A 531 22.44 -33.75 15.86
C SER A 531 23.75 -32.99 15.60
N PRO A 532 23.79 -31.67 15.81
CA PRO A 532 25.05 -30.96 15.94
C PRO A 532 25.76 -31.46 17.20
N ALA A 533 27.04 -31.83 17.06
CA ALA A 533 27.89 -32.09 18.21
C ALA A 533 27.81 -30.89 19.19
N SER A 534 27.61 -31.19 20.47
CA SER A 534 27.60 -30.19 21.53
C SER A 534 29.01 -30.03 22.07
N TYR A 535 29.48 -28.80 22.20
CA TYR A 535 30.84 -28.47 22.65
C TYR A 535 30.81 -27.72 23.98
N PRO A 536 31.76 -27.97 24.89
CA PRO A 536 31.90 -27.16 26.11
C PRO A 536 32.21 -25.69 25.80
N VAL A 537 31.59 -24.74 26.52
CA VAL A 537 31.74 -23.28 26.28
C VAL A 537 33.18 -22.78 26.48
N ASP A 538 34.00 -23.43 27.30
CA ASP A 538 35.42 -23.12 27.44
C ASP A 538 36.22 -23.34 26.14
N ARG A 539 35.72 -24.17 25.22
CA ARG A 539 36.29 -24.37 23.88
C ARG A 539 35.81 -23.38 22.84
N LEU A 540 34.84 -22.52 23.17
CA LEU A 540 34.21 -21.61 22.21
C LEU A 540 35.26 -20.73 21.51
N ALA A 541 36.09 -20.02 22.27
CA ALA A 541 37.13 -19.14 21.70
C ALA A 541 38.11 -19.89 20.77
N ALA A 542 38.53 -21.10 21.14
CA ALA A 542 39.45 -21.91 20.34
C ALA A 542 38.80 -22.37 19.02
N ILE A 543 37.55 -22.83 19.08
CA ILE A 543 36.79 -23.26 17.89
C ILE A 543 36.56 -22.07 16.95
N MET A 544 36.18 -20.92 17.50
CA MET A 544 35.96 -19.69 16.72
C MET A 544 37.23 -19.21 16.00
N SER A 545 38.38 -19.28 16.69
CA SER A 545 39.66 -18.95 16.07
C SER A 545 40.02 -19.93 14.95
N THR A 546 39.70 -21.22 15.13
CA THR A 546 39.92 -22.24 14.10
C THR A 546 39.06 -21.96 12.87
N ASP A 547 37.79 -21.58 13.06
CA ASP A 547 36.88 -21.23 11.97
C ASP A 547 37.31 -20.02 11.15
N LEU A 548 37.83 -18.99 11.83
CA LEU A 548 38.38 -17.82 11.17
C LEU A 548 39.57 -18.20 10.29
N LEU A 549 40.43 -19.10 10.76
CA LEU A 549 41.63 -19.54 10.05
C LEU A 549 41.27 -20.46 8.86
N GLU A 550 40.28 -21.34 9.02
CA GLU A 550 39.73 -22.14 7.93
C GLU A 550 39.07 -21.27 6.85
N PHE A 551 38.29 -20.26 7.24
CA PHE A 551 37.70 -19.32 6.29
C PHE A 551 38.77 -18.55 5.54
N ASP A 552 39.78 -18.03 6.24
CA ASP A 552 40.90 -17.30 5.61
C ASP A 552 41.62 -18.18 4.59
N THR A 553 41.86 -19.44 4.94
CA THR A 553 42.47 -20.45 4.05
C THR A 553 41.60 -20.68 2.81
N ARG A 554 40.29 -20.95 2.97
CA ARG A 554 39.36 -21.12 1.85
C ARG A 554 39.31 -19.92 0.93
N VAL A 555 39.37 -18.70 1.49
CA VAL A 555 39.37 -17.48 0.68
C VAL A 555 40.68 -17.33 -0.09
N ARG A 556 41.83 -17.58 0.53
CA ARG A 556 43.13 -17.56 -0.19
C ARG A 556 43.18 -18.59 -1.32
N GLU A 557 42.65 -19.79 -1.10
CA GLU A 557 42.56 -20.83 -2.13
C GLU A 557 41.67 -20.38 -3.31
N ARG A 558 40.54 -19.74 -3.01
CA ARG A 558 39.62 -19.19 -4.02
C ARG A 558 40.24 -18.01 -4.76
N GLU A 559 40.92 -17.09 -4.08
CA GLU A 559 41.67 -15.98 -4.69
C GLU A 559 42.77 -16.50 -5.62
N ALA A 560 43.52 -17.52 -5.20
CA ALA A 560 44.54 -18.15 -6.03
C ALA A 560 43.94 -18.83 -7.27
N ALA A 561 42.76 -19.46 -7.14
CA ALA A 561 42.03 -20.04 -8.28
C ALA A 561 41.56 -18.97 -9.28
N ILE A 562 41.00 -17.87 -8.78
CA ILE A 562 40.56 -16.74 -9.61
C ILE A 562 41.75 -16.08 -10.31
N GLY A 563 42.88 -15.88 -9.62
CA GLY A 563 44.11 -15.35 -10.22
C GLY A 563 44.58 -16.19 -11.42
N ARG A 564 44.55 -17.52 -11.31
CA ARG A 564 44.87 -18.44 -12.42
C ARG A 564 43.89 -18.31 -13.60
N GLN A 565 42.60 -18.18 -13.32
CA GLN A 565 41.57 -17.98 -14.36
C GLN A 565 41.71 -16.63 -15.07
N ASN A 566 41.98 -15.57 -14.31
CA ASN A 566 42.18 -14.23 -14.85
C ASN A 566 43.41 -14.16 -15.75
N GLU A 567 44.50 -14.83 -15.38
CA GLU A 567 45.70 -14.91 -16.22
C GLU A 567 45.43 -15.69 -17.53
N ALA A 568 44.66 -16.78 -17.47
CA ALA A 568 44.24 -17.51 -18.66
C ALA A 568 43.40 -16.65 -19.61
N ILE A 569 42.51 -15.81 -19.05
CA ILE A 569 41.65 -14.92 -19.85
C ILE A 569 42.42 -13.72 -20.39
N ARG A 570 43.35 -13.14 -19.64
CA ARG A 570 44.28 -12.12 -20.16
C ARG A 570 45.10 -12.68 -21.33
N THR A 571 45.58 -13.92 -21.20
CA THR A 571 46.31 -14.61 -22.27
C THR A 571 45.42 -14.82 -23.50
N ALA A 572 44.16 -15.22 -23.32
CA ALA A 572 43.19 -15.38 -24.41
C ALA A 572 42.82 -14.04 -25.07
N ALA A 573 42.61 -12.98 -24.29
CA ALA A 573 42.31 -11.63 -24.77
C ALA A 573 43.50 -11.02 -25.53
N ALA A 574 44.72 -11.20 -25.02
CA ALA A 574 45.95 -10.78 -25.72
C ALA A 574 46.09 -11.53 -27.05
N LYS A 575 45.78 -12.83 -27.08
CA LYS A 575 45.75 -13.62 -28.32
C LYS A 575 44.72 -13.07 -29.31
N PHE A 576 43.53 -12.70 -28.85
CA PHE A 576 42.49 -12.07 -29.67
C PHE A 576 42.95 -10.72 -30.24
N ALA A 577 43.56 -9.86 -29.42
CA ALA A 577 44.08 -8.57 -29.85
C ALA A 577 45.26 -8.69 -30.84
N SER A 578 46.03 -9.77 -30.76
CA SER A 578 47.17 -10.05 -31.65
C SER A 578 46.79 -10.67 -32.99
N GLN A 579 45.53 -11.09 -33.19
CA GLN A 579 45.12 -11.62 -34.49
C GLN A 579 45.10 -10.49 -35.52
N PRO A 580 45.87 -10.60 -36.63
CA PRO A 580 45.92 -9.56 -37.64
C PRO A 580 44.51 -9.33 -38.17
N LYS A 581 44.07 -8.07 -38.07
CA LYS A 581 42.79 -7.55 -38.55
C LYS A 581 42.55 -8.12 -39.95
N ALA A 582 41.63 -9.08 -40.07
CA ALA A 582 41.31 -9.67 -41.35
C ALA A 582 40.99 -8.53 -42.33
N PRO A 583 41.59 -8.50 -43.54
CA PRO A 583 41.37 -7.43 -44.49
C PRO A 583 39.86 -7.28 -44.69
N ALA A 584 39.38 -6.05 -44.54
CA ALA A 584 37.97 -5.70 -44.62
C ALA A 584 37.40 -6.30 -45.91
N SER A 585 36.59 -7.34 -45.77
CA SER A 585 35.95 -8.00 -46.91
C SER A 585 35.06 -6.95 -47.60
N PRO A 586 35.34 -6.57 -48.86
CA PRO A 586 34.51 -5.62 -49.58
C PRO A 586 33.23 -6.34 -50.00
N GLY A 587 32.18 -6.18 -49.21
CA GLY A 587 30.90 -6.84 -49.48
C GLY A 587 30.03 -6.93 -48.25
N SER A 588 29.60 -5.79 -47.71
CA SER A 588 28.41 -5.77 -46.86
C SER A 588 27.19 -6.03 -47.74
N VAL A 589 26.86 -7.32 -47.92
CA VAL A 589 25.51 -7.73 -48.31
C VAL A 589 24.55 -7.16 -47.26
N PRO A 590 23.47 -6.47 -47.66
CA PRO A 590 22.48 -6.00 -46.70
C PRO A 590 21.97 -7.18 -45.91
N VAL A 591 22.17 -7.14 -44.60
CA VAL A 591 21.52 -8.05 -43.66
C VAL A 591 20.03 -7.78 -43.79
N ALA A 592 19.36 -8.63 -44.57
CA ALA A 592 17.94 -8.83 -44.43
C ALA A 592 17.71 -9.25 -42.98
N ALA A 593 17.18 -8.33 -42.18
CA ALA A 593 16.52 -8.72 -40.97
C ALA A 593 15.44 -9.71 -41.40
N GLU A 594 15.61 -10.98 -41.07
CA GLU A 594 14.50 -11.91 -41.00
C GLU A 594 13.56 -11.37 -39.92
N THR A 595 12.72 -10.41 -40.31
CA THR A 595 11.42 -10.25 -39.67
C THR A 595 10.71 -11.55 -39.97
N SER A 596 10.71 -12.45 -39.00
CA SER A 596 9.66 -13.45 -38.86
C SER A 596 8.35 -12.79 -39.28
N GLY A 597 7.72 -13.29 -40.34
CA GLY A 597 6.57 -12.68 -41.03
C GLY A 597 5.31 -12.58 -40.18
N GLY A 598 5.38 -11.87 -39.06
CA GLY A 598 4.26 -11.53 -38.20
C GLY A 598 3.58 -10.31 -38.78
N SER A 599 2.36 -10.50 -39.28
CA SER A 599 1.44 -9.40 -39.59
C SER A 599 1.33 -8.46 -38.38
N CYS A 600 1.35 -7.13 -38.61
CA CYS A 600 1.10 -6.16 -37.54
C CYS A 600 -0.23 -6.50 -36.83
N PRO A 601 -0.27 -6.52 -35.49
CA PRO A 601 -1.46 -6.92 -34.75
C PRO A 601 -2.60 -5.93 -35.00
N VAL A 602 -3.75 -6.45 -35.42
CA VAL A 602 -4.96 -5.65 -35.67
C VAL A 602 -5.71 -5.37 -34.36
N THR A 603 -5.56 -6.24 -33.35
CA THR A 603 -6.15 -6.06 -32.02
C THR A 603 -5.10 -6.26 -30.92
N LEU A 604 -5.44 -5.83 -29.71
CA LEU A 604 -4.60 -6.04 -28.52
C LEU A 604 -4.78 -7.43 -27.88
N ALA A 605 -5.40 -8.39 -28.56
CA ALA A 605 -5.65 -9.73 -28.03
C ALA A 605 -4.37 -10.49 -27.61
N HIS A 606 -3.22 -10.14 -28.22
CA HIS A 606 -1.91 -10.70 -27.87
C HIS A 606 -1.45 -10.33 -26.44
N LEU A 607 -2.04 -9.32 -25.82
CA LEU A 607 -1.77 -8.96 -24.42
C LEU A 607 -2.45 -9.88 -23.41
N ARG A 608 -3.24 -10.87 -23.85
CA ARG A 608 -3.97 -11.78 -22.95
C ARG A 608 -3.09 -12.45 -21.90
N SER A 609 -1.84 -12.79 -22.24
CA SER A 609 -0.86 -13.40 -21.31
C SER A 609 -0.11 -12.38 -20.44
N ARG A 610 -0.27 -11.09 -20.71
CA ARG A 610 0.35 -9.98 -19.95
C ARG A 610 -0.60 -9.34 -18.94
N PHE A 611 -1.88 -9.69 -18.97
CA PHE A 611 -2.85 -9.30 -17.96
C PHE A 611 -3.19 -10.45 -17.04
N PRO A 612 -3.63 -10.16 -15.79
CA PRO A 612 -4.20 -11.17 -14.92
C PRO A 612 -5.31 -11.95 -15.62
N ASP A 613 -5.49 -13.22 -15.24
CA ASP A 613 -6.63 -14.01 -15.69
C ASP A 613 -7.93 -13.28 -15.33
N ALA A 614 -8.95 -13.33 -16.20
CA ALA A 614 -10.24 -12.72 -15.93
C ALA A 614 -10.84 -13.24 -14.62
N ASN A 615 -10.63 -14.52 -14.29
CA ASN A 615 -11.12 -15.13 -13.06
C ASN A 615 -10.35 -14.67 -11.82
N ALA A 616 -9.14 -14.13 -11.99
CA ALA A 616 -8.33 -13.60 -10.91
C ALA A 616 -8.58 -12.10 -10.64
N LEU A 617 -9.33 -11.41 -11.51
CA LEU A 617 -9.64 -9.99 -11.32
C LEU A 617 -10.82 -9.77 -10.37
N PRO A 618 -10.70 -8.83 -9.41
CA PRO A 618 -11.78 -8.47 -8.50
C PRO A 618 -12.87 -7.66 -9.21
N GLY A 619 -14.13 -8.00 -8.96
CA GLY A 619 -15.28 -7.28 -9.54
C GLY A 619 -15.55 -7.57 -11.02
N ALA A 620 -16.76 -7.23 -11.48
CA ALA A 620 -17.14 -7.35 -12.89
C ALA A 620 -16.54 -6.21 -13.73
N GLU A 621 -16.29 -5.08 -13.10
CA GLU A 621 -15.79 -3.84 -13.69
C GLU A 621 -14.39 -4.04 -14.27
N LEU A 622 -13.44 -4.62 -13.52
CA LEU A 622 -12.08 -4.85 -14.03
C LEU A 622 -12.05 -5.92 -15.13
N ARG A 623 -12.92 -6.93 -15.05
CA ARG A 623 -13.09 -7.90 -16.15
C ARG A 623 -13.59 -7.22 -17.42
N ASN A 624 -14.52 -6.28 -17.29
CA ASN A 624 -15.02 -5.50 -18.42
C ASN A 624 -13.92 -4.61 -19.01
N VAL A 625 -13.14 -3.90 -18.18
CA VAL A 625 -11.98 -3.11 -18.63
C VAL A 625 -10.96 -3.98 -19.38
N ARG A 626 -10.58 -5.13 -18.81
CA ARG A 626 -9.67 -6.08 -19.47
C ARG A 626 -10.20 -6.52 -20.82
N ASN A 627 -11.48 -6.90 -20.90
CA ASN A 627 -12.07 -7.39 -22.13
C ASN A 627 -12.15 -6.28 -23.20
N GLN A 628 -12.52 -5.06 -22.82
CA GLN A 628 -12.52 -3.90 -23.71
C GLN A 628 -11.12 -3.61 -24.28
N ILE A 629 -10.09 -3.65 -23.43
CA ILE A 629 -8.70 -3.49 -23.87
C ILE A 629 -8.32 -4.57 -24.88
N LEU A 630 -8.57 -5.85 -24.56
CA LEU A 630 -8.18 -6.97 -25.42
C LEU A 630 -8.93 -6.98 -26.76
N SER A 631 -10.14 -6.40 -26.81
CA SER A 631 -10.93 -6.25 -28.04
C SER A 631 -10.62 -4.98 -28.83
N ALA A 632 -9.81 -4.05 -28.30
CA ALA A 632 -9.52 -2.79 -28.97
C ALA A 632 -8.86 -3.01 -30.34
N ASP A 633 -9.44 -2.40 -31.38
CA ASP A 633 -8.94 -2.44 -32.75
C ASP A 633 -7.95 -1.28 -32.99
N VAL A 634 -6.73 -1.64 -33.37
CA VAL A 634 -5.65 -0.69 -33.64
C VAL A 634 -6.01 0.21 -34.85
N ARG A 635 -6.69 -0.34 -35.85
CA ARG A 635 -7.07 0.40 -37.07
C ARG A 635 -8.12 1.45 -36.79
N GLU A 636 -9.06 1.17 -35.88
CA GLU A 636 -10.06 2.16 -35.45
C GLU A 636 -9.38 3.36 -34.79
N THR A 637 -8.41 3.10 -33.92
CA THR A 637 -7.59 4.14 -33.29
C THR A 637 -6.81 4.95 -34.34
N MET A 638 -6.20 4.29 -35.32
CA MET A 638 -5.48 4.97 -36.42
C MET A 638 -6.41 5.84 -37.28
N ARG A 639 -7.63 5.37 -37.58
CA ARG A 639 -8.65 6.16 -38.28
C ARG A 639 -9.09 7.37 -37.46
N ALA A 640 -9.27 7.20 -36.16
CA ALA A 640 -9.63 8.30 -35.25
C ALA A 640 -8.53 9.37 -35.21
N VAL A 641 -7.24 8.96 -35.16
CA VAL A 641 -6.09 9.87 -35.26
C VAL A 641 -6.12 10.64 -36.59
N GLY A 642 -6.35 9.94 -37.70
CA GLY A 642 -6.46 10.57 -39.03
C GLY A 642 -7.64 11.53 -39.13
N ALA A 643 -8.81 11.15 -38.61
CA ALA A 643 -10.02 11.98 -38.58
C ALA A 643 -9.86 13.27 -37.76
N GLN A 644 -8.97 13.25 -36.76
CA GLN A 644 -8.61 14.44 -35.97
C GLN A 644 -7.54 15.31 -36.66
N GLY A 645 -7.10 14.97 -37.87
CA GLY A 645 -6.06 15.69 -38.61
C GLY A 645 -4.65 15.48 -38.06
N PHE A 646 -4.44 14.52 -37.15
CA PHE A 646 -3.12 14.23 -36.62
C PHE A 646 -2.32 13.36 -37.57
N SER A 647 -1.02 13.67 -37.68
CA SER A 647 -0.09 12.78 -38.39
C SER A 647 0.04 11.45 -37.64
N PRO A 648 0.36 10.35 -38.36
CA PRO A 648 0.59 9.04 -37.73
C PRO A 648 1.57 9.09 -36.55
N GLN A 649 2.67 9.84 -36.70
CA GLN A 649 3.67 9.99 -35.65
C GLN A 649 3.10 10.72 -34.42
N ARG A 650 2.32 11.78 -34.63
CA ARG A 650 1.66 12.51 -33.52
C ARG A 650 0.66 11.62 -32.79
N GLY A 651 -0.05 10.73 -33.49
CA GLY A 651 -0.93 9.74 -32.86
C GLY A 651 -0.18 8.71 -32.00
N ILE A 652 0.98 8.26 -32.46
CA ILE A 652 1.88 7.37 -31.70
C ILE A 652 2.38 8.10 -30.45
N ASP A 653 2.86 9.34 -30.59
CA ASP A 653 3.38 10.13 -29.47
C ASP A 653 2.28 10.45 -28.45
N ALA A 654 1.06 10.76 -28.91
CA ALA A 654 -0.10 10.97 -28.04
C ALA A 654 -0.46 9.71 -27.23
N SER A 655 -0.39 8.53 -27.86
CA SER A 655 -0.62 7.26 -27.16
C SER A 655 0.45 6.96 -26.10
N LEU A 656 1.71 7.30 -26.39
CA LEU A 656 2.80 7.18 -25.40
C LEU A 656 2.66 8.20 -24.26
N ALA A 657 2.17 9.40 -24.53
CA ALA A 657 1.86 10.39 -23.50
C ALA A 657 0.70 9.93 -22.61
N GLN A 658 -0.35 9.39 -23.20
CA GLN A 658 -1.48 8.78 -22.46
C GLN A 658 -1.02 7.61 -21.58
N ALA A 659 -0.07 6.79 -22.05
CA ALA A 659 0.50 5.72 -21.25
C ALA A 659 1.20 6.23 -19.97
N ARG A 660 1.87 7.39 -20.05
CA ARG A 660 2.52 8.02 -18.89
C ARG A 660 1.47 8.52 -17.90
N GLN A 661 0.40 9.14 -18.40
CA GLN A 661 -0.72 9.58 -17.56
C GLN A 661 -1.35 8.41 -16.79
N HIS A 662 -1.58 7.27 -17.45
CA HIS A 662 -2.06 6.06 -16.77
C HIS A 662 -1.09 5.59 -15.67
N ASP A 663 0.23 5.64 -15.90
CA ASP A 663 1.20 5.27 -14.86
C ASP A 663 1.21 6.23 -13.66
N ASP A 664 1.01 7.53 -13.90
CA ASP A 664 0.92 8.52 -12.83
C ASP A 664 -0.35 8.34 -12.00
N VAL A 665 -1.51 8.15 -12.63
CA VAL A 665 -2.76 7.87 -11.91
C VAL A 665 -2.68 6.54 -11.15
N ALA A 666 -2.05 5.52 -11.71
CA ALA A 666 -1.83 4.26 -11.01
C ALA A 666 -0.96 4.46 -9.74
N ARG A 667 0.08 5.29 -9.83
CA ARG A 667 0.95 5.62 -8.68
C ARG A 667 0.18 6.36 -7.58
N ASP A 668 -0.64 7.35 -7.96
CA ASP A 668 -1.47 8.11 -7.01
C ASP A 668 -2.52 7.23 -6.33
N ALA A 669 -3.12 6.30 -7.08
CA ALA A 669 -4.05 5.31 -6.54
C ALA A 669 -3.37 4.37 -5.54
N LEU A 670 -2.14 3.91 -5.82
CA LEU A 670 -1.36 3.08 -4.90
C LEU A 670 -0.94 3.84 -3.64
N ALA A 671 -0.51 5.09 -3.79
CA ALA A 671 -0.21 5.95 -2.65
C ALA A 671 -1.45 6.11 -1.76
N THR A 672 -2.63 6.33 -2.35
CA THR A 672 -3.90 6.41 -1.61
C THR A 672 -4.20 5.11 -0.87
N ALA A 673 -4.09 3.96 -1.54
CA ALA A 673 -4.32 2.65 -0.91
C ALA A 673 -3.34 2.39 0.24
N SER A 674 -2.06 2.75 0.08
CA SER A 674 -1.04 2.61 1.12
C SER A 674 -1.31 3.50 2.34
N ALA A 675 -1.87 4.70 2.14
CA ALA A 675 -2.16 5.65 3.20
C ALA A 675 -3.31 5.22 4.10
N VAL A 676 -4.27 4.45 3.58
CA VAL A 676 -5.37 3.86 4.36
C VAL A 676 -5.08 2.45 4.88
N ASP A 677 -4.00 1.81 4.42
CA ASP A 677 -3.58 0.50 4.87
C ASP A 677 -2.55 0.64 6.00
N ALA A 678 -2.90 0.20 7.21
CA ALA A 678 -2.02 0.28 8.39
C ALA A 678 -0.68 -0.49 8.20
N ALA A 679 -0.57 -1.31 7.15
CA ALA A 679 0.60 -2.12 6.83
C ALA A 679 1.44 -1.64 5.62
N GLY A 680 1.06 -0.58 4.90
CA GLY A 680 1.88 0.06 3.84
C GLY A 680 2.42 -0.87 2.73
N ILE A 681 1.61 -1.17 1.71
CA ILE A 681 2.08 -1.82 0.47
C ILE A 681 2.87 -0.82 -0.39
N THR A 682 4.09 -1.17 -0.81
CA THR A 682 4.87 -0.39 -1.80
C THR A 682 4.51 -0.75 -3.23
N ASP A 683 4.83 0.12 -4.21
CA ASP A 683 4.59 -0.11 -5.64
C ASP A 683 5.16 -1.45 -6.15
N GLU A 684 6.37 -1.83 -5.73
CA GLU A 684 7.00 -3.10 -6.12
C GLU A 684 6.28 -4.30 -5.52
N THR A 685 5.86 -4.19 -4.26
CA THR A 685 5.15 -5.26 -3.55
C THR A 685 3.76 -5.47 -4.14
N PHE A 686 3.08 -4.37 -4.51
CA PHE A 686 1.81 -4.42 -5.23
C PHE A 686 1.95 -5.09 -6.60
N ALA A 687 2.94 -4.69 -7.40
CA ALA A 687 3.16 -5.29 -8.73
C ALA A 687 3.46 -6.80 -8.63
N GLN A 688 4.23 -7.23 -7.63
CA GLN A 688 4.47 -8.65 -7.36
C GLN A 688 3.19 -9.38 -6.94
N GLN A 689 2.37 -8.79 -6.06
CA GLN A 689 1.15 -9.43 -5.57
C GLN A 689 0.05 -9.51 -6.64
N VAL A 690 -0.09 -8.52 -7.51
CA VAL A 690 -1.01 -8.55 -8.66
C VAL A 690 -0.59 -9.62 -9.66
N ASN A 691 0.69 -9.65 -10.04
CA ASN A 691 1.20 -10.60 -11.03
C ASN A 691 1.21 -12.06 -10.53
N SER A 692 1.37 -12.27 -9.22
CA SER A 692 1.32 -13.60 -8.60
C SER A 692 -0.10 -14.06 -8.24
N GLY A 693 -1.12 -13.21 -8.42
CA GLY A 693 -2.48 -13.48 -7.97
C GLY A 693 -2.63 -13.54 -6.44
N GLN A 694 -1.62 -13.10 -5.69
CA GLN A 694 -1.63 -13.09 -4.23
C GLN A 694 -2.40 -11.88 -3.66
N LEU A 695 -2.59 -10.82 -4.46
CA LEU A 695 -3.40 -9.67 -4.05
C LEU A 695 -4.89 -10.07 -4.00
N ARG A 696 -5.37 -10.41 -2.81
CA ARG A 696 -6.80 -10.68 -2.58
C ARG A 696 -7.55 -9.38 -2.38
N VAL A 697 -8.08 -8.84 -3.48
CA VAL A 697 -9.13 -7.82 -3.45
C VAL A 697 -10.45 -8.57 -3.66
N SER A 698 -11.40 -8.49 -2.72
CA SER A 698 -12.69 -9.20 -2.83
C SER A 698 -13.69 -8.45 -3.71
N ASP A 699 -13.65 -7.12 -3.65
CA ASP A 699 -14.51 -6.18 -4.35
C ASP A 699 -13.77 -4.84 -4.50
N CYS A 700 -14.29 -3.93 -5.33
CA CYS A 700 -13.73 -2.59 -5.49
C CYS A 700 -14.40 -1.57 -4.54
N SER A 701 -14.95 -2.01 -3.41
CA SER A 701 -15.69 -1.15 -2.48
C SER A 701 -14.80 -0.63 -1.34
N GLY A 702 -15.10 0.56 -0.84
CA GLY A 702 -14.29 1.24 0.17
C GLY A 702 -13.02 1.89 -0.41
N ILE A 703 -12.40 2.78 0.37
CA ILE A 703 -11.29 3.64 -0.10
C ILE A 703 -10.09 2.79 -0.51
N ARG A 704 -9.65 1.84 0.33
CA ARG A 704 -8.49 0.99 0.05
C ARG A 704 -8.69 0.14 -1.21
N ASN A 705 -9.74 -0.68 -1.25
CA ASN A 705 -9.91 -1.61 -2.36
C ASN A 705 -10.33 -0.89 -3.64
N GLY A 706 -11.08 0.22 -3.54
CA GLY A 706 -11.39 1.09 -4.68
C GLY A 706 -10.11 1.67 -5.31
N SER A 707 -9.17 2.16 -4.48
CA SER A 707 -7.87 2.64 -4.94
C SER A 707 -7.00 1.52 -5.53
N LEU A 708 -6.98 0.31 -4.95
CA LEU A 708 -6.27 -0.83 -5.54
C LEU A 708 -6.87 -1.24 -6.89
N CYS A 709 -8.19 -1.28 -7.03
CA CYS A 709 -8.85 -1.56 -8.30
C CYS A 709 -8.53 -0.49 -9.35
N ALA A 710 -8.54 0.79 -8.98
CA ALA A 710 -8.13 1.87 -9.87
C ALA A 710 -6.69 1.68 -10.34
N ALA A 711 -5.75 1.38 -9.44
CA ALA A 711 -4.37 1.09 -9.80
C ALA A 711 -4.23 -0.08 -10.79
N ILE A 712 -4.98 -1.17 -10.59
CA ILE A 712 -5.00 -2.31 -11.53
C ILE A 712 -5.52 -1.87 -12.92
N ALA A 713 -6.64 -1.14 -12.97
CA ALA A 713 -7.22 -0.65 -14.21
C ALA A 713 -6.25 0.24 -14.99
N GLU A 714 -5.63 1.20 -14.30
CA GLU A 714 -4.70 2.17 -14.88
C GLU A 714 -3.41 1.49 -15.36
N LYS A 715 -2.87 0.49 -14.64
CA LYS A 715 -1.72 -0.30 -15.12
C LYS A 715 -2.07 -1.10 -16.38
N MET A 716 -3.25 -1.70 -16.47
CA MET A 716 -3.71 -2.34 -17.70
C MET A 716 -3.81 -1.33 -18.85
N GLY A 717 -4.34 -0.13 -18.59
CA GLY A 717 -4.40 0.98 -19.54
C GLY A 717 -3.03 1.43 -20.04
N ALA A 718 -2.04 1.57 -19.15
CA ALA A 718 -0.67 1.95 -19.49
C ALA A 718 0.04 0.91 -20.38
N ILE A 719 -0.20 -0.39 -20.15
CA ILE A 719 0.31 -1.47 -21.01
C ILE A 719 -0.39 -1.45 -22.37
N ALA A 720 -1.72 -1.29 -22.38
CA ALA A 720 -2.53 -1.25 -23.59
C ALA A 720 -2.13 -0.11 -24.54
N THR A 721 -1.97 1.10 -24.01
CA THR A 721 -1.60 2.30 -24.77
C THR A 721 -0.19 2.21 -25.35
N ARG A 722 0.78 1.62 -24.63
CA ARG A 722 2.11 1.31 -25.18
C ARG A 722 2.05 0.28 -26.31
N ALA A 723 1.26 -0.78 -26.13
CA ALA A 723 1.07 -1.79 -27.17
C ALA A 723 0.37 -1.22 -28.41
N MET A 724 -0.62 -0.33 -28.21
CA MET A 724 -1.28 0.43 -29.27
C MET A 724 -0.28 1.28 -30.05
N ALA A 725 0.56 2.05 -29.36
CA ALA A 725 1.62 2.85 -29.99
C ALA A 725 2.60 1.97 -30.80
N ALA A 726 3.02 0.82 -30.25
CA ALA A 726 3.89 -0.12 -30.95
C ALA A 726 3.22 -0.74 -32.19
N ALA A 727 1.93 -1.08 -32.11
CA ALA A 727 1.17 -1.62 -33.24
C ALA A 727 0.96 -0.56 -34.34
N MET A 728 0.62 0.67 -33.97
CA MET A 728 0.57 1.81 -34.89
C MET A 728 1.92 2.06 -35.57
N GLN A 729 3.03 1.99 -34.82
CA GLN A 729 4.38 2.11 -35.37
C GLN A 729 4.70 0.98 -36.36
N CYS A 730 4.25 -0.25 -36.09
CA CYS A 730 4.36 -1.37 -37.03
C CYS A 730 3.60 -1.07 -38.32
N HIS A 731 2.33 -0.67 -38.23
CA HIS A 731 1.50 -0.35 -39.40
C HIS A 731 2.05 0.82 -40.21
N LEU A 732 2.59 1.84 -39.55
CA LEU A 732 3.28 2.96 -40.19
C LEU A 732 4.49 2.49 -41.00
N ARG A 733 5.35 1.65 -40.41
CA ARG A 733 6.53 1.08 -41.11
C ARG A 733 6.13 0.14 -42.25
N ALA A 734 5.06 -0.62 -42.08
CA ALA A 734 4.53 -1.53 -43.08
C ALA A 734 3.74 -0.82 -44.20
N GLY A 735 3.54 0.50 -44.12
CA GLY A 735 2.75 1.25 -45.11
C GLY A 735 1.27 0.86 -45.13
N THR A 736 0.75 0.28 -44.04
CA THR A 736 -0.63 -0.18 -43.91
C THR A 736 -1.49 0.76 -43.07
N TRP A 737 -1.04 2.01 -42.90
CA TRP A 737 -1.83 3.05 -42.24
C TRP A 737 -3.07 3.37 -43.08
N PRO A 738 -4.30 3.32 -42.51
CA PRO A 738 -5.52 3.70 -43.21
C PRO A 738 -5.39 5.12 -43.75
N ARG A 739 -5.57 5.30 -45.06
CA ARG A 739 -5.61 6.63 -45.68
C ARG A 739 -6.87 7.38 -45.33
#